data_AF-A0A9X8QK32-F1
#
_entry.id   AF-A0A9X8QK32-F1
#
_cell.length_a   1.000
_cell.length_b   1.000
_cell.length_c   1.000
_cell.angle_alpha   90.00
_cell.angle_beta   90.00
_cell.angle_gamma   90.00
#
_symmetry.space_group_name_H-M   'P 1'
#
loop_
_entity.id
_entity.type
_entity.pdbx_description
1 polymer ?
#
loop_
_entity_poly.entity_id
_entity_poly.type
_entity_poly.pdbx_seq_one_letter_code
_entity_poly.pdbx_strand_id
1 'polypeptide(L)'
;MQPEKQTYQIDDVLFDVSRATVLILAGGTGSRLWPISSSVRPKQFVALLHANKTMLQMTWDRLPPWLPKGHIFVNVAKGFESLALEHLPGLTPDRLIVAPEERNTLPITGYATAYIEHFIPQATILMVAADNTIAGIEQYHDALKSCFTAAQAGKHIIALGVPAISPCTQYGYMTLGLPTTLGEWVFQGEAYLEKPSLETAQRLVQEGRHDWNTGVFAWNADVFFEACQKHASDHCDIFNRFRLPDVLDDAKMLASLFSQLPAQDLDRGLMERLACSSRASHDPQLMFVRGLFTWDDVGNFSALGSHFPKDKAENACSGDISVQGAARCTILCEPPYSLQVEDLSDALIAVSKEGNILVCSLEHLADLNAFHKMPLFNGLSSHKGNRLGFSDDLEGCVIRGAGKIGAANRSCIVNNGPGIVALYGVSDCSITINEGLIKVARNPNKLHAISTSSSPAWITVDENYEALSNRVALDLVEDLKNLLALRPNPVVVFSAGKTPVRLYELLRTKYFRSIEWQRLRFFQMDEYVAHRPKDVGIFRKLLSEALIEPLGLQANMLTGQERPEELAQYECAITSRGGIDLVLHGIGENGHLGFNEPNSPFDCESRCVELAKTTQPAGHDSEWIPTHGVTLGLSILNSARHIRVIASGLKKRAAVEAALLGPRTEKCPASSLQGHPDCRFYLDRAACAWLENKND
;
A
#
# COMPACT_ATOMS: atom_id res chain seq x y z
N MET A 1 -13.77 -35.49 -20.57
CA MET A 1 -14.40 -34.81 -21.72
C MET A 1 -13.43 -33.76 -22.19
N GLN A 2 -12.88 -33.89 -23.39
CA GLN A 2 -12.07 -32.81 -23.99
C GLN A 2 -12.98 -31.59 -24.17
N PRO A 3 -12.53 -30.36 -23.89
CA PRO A 3 -13.32 -29.18 -24.18
C PRO A 3 -13.54 -29.13 -25.70
N GLU A 4 -14.79 -29.01 -26.14
CA GLU A 4 -15.10 -28.76 -27.54
C GLU A 4 -14.31 -27.52 -28.01
N LYS A 5 -13.53 -27.67 -29.08
CA LYS A 5 -12.88 -26.56 -29.77
C LYS A 5 -13.98 -25.62 -30.28
N GLN A 6 -14.36 -24.62 -29.49
CA GLN A 6 -15.12 -23.49 -29.97
C GLN A 6 -14.17 -22.62 -30.81
N THR A 7 -14.15 -22.86 -32.12
CA THR A 7 -13.59 -21.91 -33.09
C THR A 7 -14.49 -20.68 -33.12
N TYR A 8 -14.03 -19.60 -32.50
CA TYR A 8 -14.63 -18.28 -32.69
C TYR A 8 -14.13 -17.74 -34.04
N GLN A 9 -14.96 -17.82 -35.08
CA GLN A 9 -14.74 -17.09 -36.32
C GLN A 9 -15.15 -15.64 -36.08
N ILE A 10 -14.15 -14.77 -35.93
CA ILE A 10 -14.33 -13.33 -36.04
C ILE A 10 -13.98 -13.01 -37.49
N ASP A 11 -14.96 -12.51 -38.23
CA ASP A 11 -14.75 -12.02 -39.58
C ASP A 11 -13.58 -11.01 -39.54
N ASP A 12 -12.53 -11.24 -40.34
CA ASP A 12 -11.28 -10.46 -40.47
C ASP A 12 -10.04 -10.85 -39.62
N VAL A 13 -10.02 -12.00 -38.94
CA VAL A 13 -8.86 -12.36 -38.07
C VAL A 13 -8.03 -13.54 -38.61
N LEU A 14 -6.74 -13.29 -38.94
CA LEU A 14 -5.76 -14.26 -39.44
C LEU A 14 -4.99 -15.03 -38.32
N PHE A 15 -5.58 -15.21 -37.14
CA PHE A 15 -4.94 -15.92 -36.03
C PHE A 15 -5.90 -16.83 -35.26
N ASP A 16 -5.36 -17.87 -34.63
CA ASP A 16 -6.07 -18.83 -33.79
C ASP A 16 -6.41 -18.22 -32.42
N VAL A 17 -7.66 -17.80 -32.28
CA VAL A 17 -8.23 -17.24 -31.05
C VAL A 17 -8.21 -18.25 -29.89
N SER A 18 -8.23 -19.56 -30.17
CA SER A 18 -8.20 -20.60 -29.12
C SER A 18 -6.86 -20.68 -28.37
N ARG A 19 -5.82 -20.06 -28.91
CA ARG A 19 -4.49 -19.96 -28.29
C ARG A 19 -4.13 -18.53 -27.87
N ALA A 20 -4.93 -17.54 -28.24
CA ALA A 20 -4.72 -16.14 -27.89
C ALA A 20 -4.98 -15.93 -26.39
N THR A 21 -3.94 -15.49 -25.68
CA THR A 21 -3.94 -15.32 -24.21
C THR A 21 -3.42 -13.93 -23.87
N VAL A 22 -4.04 -13.25 -22.90
CA VAL A 22 -3.54 -11.97 -22.37
C VAL A 22 -2.98 -12.17 -20.97
N LEU A 23 -1.79 -11.62 -20.73
CA LEU A 23 -1.18 -11.50 -19.42
C LEU A 23 -1.18 -10.03 -19.00
N ILE A 24 -1.94 -9.66 -17.97
CA ILE A 24 -1.90 -8.34 -17.36
C ILE A 24 -0.84 -8.33 -16.26
N LEU A 25 0.21 -7.52 -16.39
CA LEU A 25 1.19 -7.30 -15.32
C LEU A 25 0.74 -6.19 -14.37
N ALA A 26 0.46 -6.56 -13.12
CA ALA A 26 0.01 -5.68 -12.03
C ALA A 26 0.92 -5.80 -10.79
N GLY A 27 2.23 -5.96 -11.00
CA GLY A 27 3.23 -6.17 -9.94
C GLY A 27 3.98 -4.93 -9.45
N GLY A 28 3.85 -3.77 -10.09
CA GLY A 28 4.60 -2.57 -9.71
C GLY A 28 4.15 -1.97 -8.38
N THR A 29 5.06 -1.35 -7.63
CA THR A 29 4.75 -0.66 -6.36
C THR A 29 4.17 0.74 -6.56
N GLY A 30 4.40 1.36 -7.73
CA GLY A 30 3.79 2.64 -8.08
C GLY A 30 4.25 3.84 -7.26
N SER A 31 5.40 3.77 -6.60
CA SER A 31 5.84 4.71 -5.54
C SER A 31 6.09 6.17 -5.95
N ARG A 32 6.14 6.47 -7.25
CA ARG A 32 6.37 7.84 -7.79
C ARG A 32 5.16 8.78 -7.66
N LEU A 33 4.00 8.24 -7.33
CA LEU A 33 2.76 9.00 -7.16
C LEU A 33 2.34 9.10 -5.68
N TRP A 34 3.28 8.96 -4.75
CA TRP A 34 3.02 9.30 -3.34
C TRP A 34 2.58 10.77 -3.25
N PRO A 35 1.52 11.13 -2.49
CA PRO A 35 0.85 10.33 -1.45
C PRO A 35 -0.29 9.44 -1.95
N ILE A 36 -0.68 9.58 -3.22
CA ILE A 36 -1.84 8.88 -3.79
C ILE A 36 -1.57 7.37 -3.94
N SER A 37 -0.34 6.96 -4.20
CA SER A 37 0.07 5.56 -4.18
C SER A 37 1.03 5.26 -3.02
N SER A 38 1.03 4.02 -2.56
CA SER A 38 1.90 3.54 -1.48
C SER A 38 2.26 2.06 -1.66
N SER A 39 3.17 1.56 -0.81
CA SER A 39 3.53 0.14 -0.77
C SER A 39 2.36 -0.76 -0.39
N VAL A 40 1.32 -0.25 0.28
CA VAL A 40 0.10 -0.99 0.63
C VAL A 40 -1.05 -0.73 -0.33
N ARG A 41 -0.96 0.33 -1.14
CA ARG A 41 -1.93 0.67 -2.18
C ARG A 41 -1.22 1.06 -3.49
N PRO A 42 -0.68 0.07 -4.23
CA PRO A 42 0.04 0.33 -5.46
C PRO A 42 -0.83 0.99 -6.53
N LYS A 43 -0.18 1.73 -7.43
CA LYS A 43 -0.78 2.57 -8.48
C LYS A 43 -1.93 1.89 -9.25
N GLN A 44 -1.76 0.62 -9.64
CA GLN A 44 -2.74 -0.15 -10.40
C GLN A 44 -4.06 -0.41 -9.64
N PHE A 45 -4.02 -0.33 -8.31
CA PHE A 45 -5.18 -0.45 -7.42
C PHE A 45 -5.74 0.91 -7.00
N VAL A 46 -5.29 2.01 -7.62
CA VAL A 46 -5.79 3.36 -7.34
C VAL A 46 -6.66 3.87 -8.48
N ALA A 47 -7.76 4.54 -8.11
CA ALA A 47 -8.66 5.26 -9.00
C ALA A 47 -8.09 6.64 -9.36
N LEU A 48 -7.01 6.67 -10.14
CA LEU A 48 -6.27 7.92 -10.44
C LEU A 48 -7.02 8.85 -11.39
N LEU A 49 -7.63 8.29 -12.44
CA LEU A 49 -8.14 9.06 -13.58
C LEU A 49 -9.66 9.09 -13.63
N HIS A 50 -10.29 8.08 -13.03
CA HIS A 50 -11.74 7.97 -12.93
C HIS A 50 -12.08 7.60 -11.49
N ALA A 51 -12.94 8.41 -10.85
CA ALA A 51 -13.27 8.29 -9.43
C ALA A 51 -13.72 6.89 -8.98
N ASN A 52 -14.23 6.06 -9.90
CA ASN A 52 -14.87 4.78 -9.59
C ASN A 52 -14.15 3.55 -10.14
N LYS A 53 -13.02 3.71 -10.85
CA LYS A 53 -12.31 2.57 -11.45
C LYS A 53 -10.82 2.68 -11.25
N THR A 54 -10.22 1.60 -10.76
CA THR A 54 -8.76 1.52 -10.67
C THR A 54 -8.16 1.26 -12.04
N MET A 55 -6.88 1.55 -12.21
CA MET A 55 -6.23 1.33 -13.51
C MET A 55 -6.19 -0.14 -13.93
N LEU A 56 -6.09 -1.06 -12.98
CA LEU A 56 -6.27 -2.49 -13.24
C LEU A 56 -7.66 -2.81 -13.82
N GLN A 57 -8.72 -2.24 -13.23
CA GLN A 57 -10.09 -2.43 -13.74
C GLN A 57 -10.27 -1.80 -15.13
N MET A 58 -9.71 -0.60 -15.35
CA MET A 58 -9.71 0.04 -16.68
C MET A 58 -8.98 -0.83 -17.72
N THR A 59 -7.87 -1.46 -17.33
CA THR A 59 -7.11 -2.39 -18.19
C THR A 59 -7.92 -3.63 -18.54
N TRP A 60 -8.57 -4.22 -17.54
CA TRP A 60 -9.43 -5.37 -17.73
C TRP A 60 -10.61 -5.06 -18.65
N ASP A 61 -11.30 -3.94 -18.41
CA ASP A 61 -12.52 -3.56 -19.14
C ASP A 61 -12.25 -3.20 -20.60
N ARG A 62 -11.05 -2.69 -20.92
CA ARG A 62 -10.70 -2.32 -22.31
C ARG A 62 -10.20 -3.48 -23.16
N LEU A 63 -10.00 -4.67 -22.59
CA LEU A 63 -9.57 -5.82 -23.39
C LEU A 63 -10.61 -6.16 -24.46
N PRO A 64 -10.19 -6.75 -25.60
CA PRO A 64 -11.12 -7.03 -26.68
C PRO A 64 -12.25 -7.99 -26.23
N PRO A 65 -13.52 -7.71 -26.59
CA PRO A 65 -14.67 -8.49 -26.11
C PRO A 65 -14.70 -9.93 -26.63
N TRP A 66 -13.95 -10.22 -27.68
CA TRP A 66 -13.82 -11.56 -28.24
C TRP A 66 -12.86 -12.47 -27.47
N LEU A 67 -12.06 -11.93 -26.55
CA LEU A 67 -11.11 -12.69 -25.76
C LEU A 67 -11.85 -13.46 -24.65
N PRO A 68 -11.77 -14.80 -24.59
CA PRO A 68 -12.39 -15.55 -23.51
C PRO A 68 -11.80 -15.15 -22.15
N LYS A 69 -12.63 -14.96 -21.12
CA LYS A 69 -12.15 -14.64 -19.76
C LYS A 69 -11.17 -15.66 -19.22
N GLY A 70 -11.36 -16.93 -19.57
CA GLY A 70 -10.44 -18.03 -19.22
C GLY A 70 -9.08 -17.95 -19.92
N HIS A 71 -8.84 -16.98 -20.79
CA HIS A 71 -7.56 -16.71 -21.46
C HIS A 71 -6.93 -15.38 -20.97
N ILE A 72 -7.45 -14.81 -19.89
CA ILE A 72 -6.89 -13.60 -19.28
C ILE A 72 -6.25 -14.01 -17.96
N PHE A 73 -4.94 -13.81 -17.86
CA PHE A 73 -4.17 -14.03 -16.65
C PHE A 73 -3.75 -12.68 -16.08
N VAL A 74 -3.73 -12.57 -14.76
CA VAL A 74 -3.31 -11.35 -14.06
C VAL A 74 -2.16 -11.72 -13.13
N ASN A 75 -1.03 -11.04 -13.28
CA ASN A 75 0.07 -11.14 -12.35
C ASN A 75 -0.01 -10.06 -11.28
N VAL A 76 0.17 -10.44 -10.01
CA VAL A 76 0.35 -9.49 -8.90
C VAL A 76 1.53 -9.87 -8.02
N ALA A 77 2.02 -8.90 -7.24
CA ALA A 77 2.98 -9.19 -6.17
C ALA A 77 2.29 -9.89 -5.00
N LYS A 78 3.05 -10.69 -4.25
CA LYS A 78 2.59 -11.34 -3.01
C LYS A 78 2.00 -10.32 -2.03
N GLY A 79 0.83 -10.61 -1.48
CA GLY A 79 0.07 -9.75 -0.58
C GLY A 79 -1.10 -9.00 -1.24
N PHE A 80 -1.20 -8.99 -2.58
CA PHE A 80 -2.26 -8.32 -3.34
C PHE A 80 -3.29 -9.25 -3.98
N GLU A 81 -3.24 -10.54 -3.67
CA GLU A 81 -4.11 -11.56 -4.25
C GLU A 81 -5.60 -11.24 -4.01
N SER A 82 -5.95 -10.99 -2.75
CA SER A 82 -7.32 -10.67 -2.35
C SER A 82 -7.82 -9.39 -3.01
N LEU A 83 -6.95 -8.38 -3.11
CA LEU A 83 -7.30 -7.09 -3.71
C LEU A 83 -7.54 -7.22 -5.23
N ALA A 84 -6.75 -8.05 -5.91
CA ALA A 84 -6.95 -8.33 -7.33
C ALA A 84 -8.27 -9.05 -7.60
N LEU A 85 -8.60 -10.07 -6.81
CA LEU A 85 -9.86 -10.81 -6.93
C LEU A 85 -11.07 -9.93 -6.58
N GLU A 86 -10.93 -9.03 -5.61
CA GLU A 86 -11.97 -8.04 -5.26
C GLU A 86 -12.22 -7.06 -6.41
N HIS A 87 -11.15 -6.51 -7.01
CA HIS A 87 -11.27 -5.53 -8.09
C HIS A 87 -11.75 -6.16 -9.40
N LEU A 88 -11.47 -7.45 -9.62
CA LEU A 88 -11.79 -8.18 -10.84
C LEU A 88 -12.68 -9.40 -10.56
N PRO A 89 -14.00 -9.23 -10.34
CA PRO A 89 -14.91 -10.35 -10.05
C PRO A 89 -14.98 -11.43 -11.14
N GLY A 90 -14.48 -11.15 -12.34
CA GLY A 90 -14.38 -12.12 -13.45
C GLY A 90 -13.08 -12.92 -13.48
N LEU A 91 -12.12 -12.64 -12.58
CA LEU A 91 -10.85 -13.34 -12.47
C LEU A 91 -10.99 -14.53 -11.52
N THR A 92 -10.55 -15.71 -11.96
CA THR A 92 -10.54 -16.91 -11.13
C THR A 92 -9.15 -17.12 -10.50
N PRO A 93 -9.04 -17.83 -9.35
CA PRO A 93 -7.75 -18.06 -8.69
C PRO A 93 -6.69 -18.74 -9.58
N ASP A 94 -7.10 -19.65 -10.48
CA ASP A 94 -6.22 -20.33 -11.44
C ASP A 94 -5.77 -19.44 -12.62
N ARG A 95 -6.25 -18.20 -12.66
CA ARG A 95 -5.84 -17.15 -13.60
C ARG A 95 -5.04 -16.03 -12.93
N LEU A 96 -4.85 -16.12 -11.62
CA LEU A 96 -4.05 -15.19 -10.85
C LEU A 96 -2.63 -15.76 -10.63
N ILE A 97 -1.63 -15.06 -11.14
CA ILE A 97 -0.21 -15.45 -11.03
C ILE A 97 0.44 -14.60 -9.95
N VAL A 98 0.79 -15.21 -8.82
CA VAL A 98 1.42 -14.49 -7.70
C VAL A 98 2.93 -14.57 -7.82
N ALA A 99 3.60 -13.43 -7.97
CA ALA A 99 5.06 -13.36 -7.94
C ALA A 99 5.56 -13.59 -6.49
N PRO A 100 6.41 -14.59 -6.22
CA PRO A 100 6.89 -14.86 -4.87
C PRO A 100 7.71 -13.72 -4.26
N GLU A 101 8.50 -13.03 -5.10
CA GLU A 101 9.37 -11.90 -4.76
C GLU A 101 9.44 -10.90 -5.92
N GLU A 102 9.82 -9.66 -5.65
CA GLU A 102 10.08 -8.65 -6.68
C GLU A 102 11.48 -8.84 -7.31
N ARG A 103 11.53 -9.06 -8.63
CA ARG A 103 12.76 -9.27 -9.43
C ARG A 103 12.70 -8.59 -10.80
N ASN A 104 11.94 -7.49 -10.92
CA ASN A 104 11.64 -6.79 -12.19
C ASN A 104 10.88 -7.69 -13.20
N THR A 105 10.72 -7.22 -14.45
CA THR A 105 9.76 -7.79 -15.40
C THR A 105 10.21 -9.10 -16.05
N LEU A 106 11.50 -9.33 -16.34
CA LEU A 106 11.94 -10.54 -17.05
C LEU A 106 11.66 -11.84 -16.27
N PRO A 107 12.01 -11.96 -14.96
CA PRO A 107 11.71 -13.15 -14.16
C PRO A 107 10.22 -13.48 -14.10
N ILE A 108 9.37 -12.47 -13.88
CA ILE A 108 7.93 -12.71 -13.79
C ILE A 108 7.32 -13.04 -15.16
N THR A 109 7.82 -12.45 -16.25
CA THR A 109 7.39 -12.81 -17.61
C THR A 109 7.72 -14.26 -17.93
N GLY A 110 8.91 -14.75 -17.57
CA GLY A 110 9.29 -16.15 -17.79
C GLY A 110 8.49 -17.13 -16.95
N TYR A 111 8.29 -16.83 -15.66
CA TYR A 111 7.41 -17.62 -14.80
C TYR A 111 5.97 -17.65 -15.31
N ALA A 112 5.40 -16.49 -15.65
CA ALA A 112 4.03 -16.40 -16.14
C ALA A 112 3.86 -17.12 -17.49
N THR A 113 4.85 -17.03 -18.38
CA THR A 113 4.84 -17.76 -19.66
C THR A 113 4.79 -19.28 -19.43
N ALA A 114 5.62 -19.80 -18.53
CA ALA A 114 5.59 -21.22 -18.17
C ALA A 114 4.25 -21.61 -17.52
N TYR A 115 3.75 -20.79 -16.59
CA TYR A 115 2.48 -21.03 -15.92
C TYR A 115 1.31 -21.12 -16.91
N ILE A 116 1.20 -20.14 -17.81
CA ILE A 116 0.15 -20.09 -18.84
C ILE A 116 0.19 -21.32 -19.75
N GLU A 117 1.39 -21.77 -20.14
CA GLU A 117 1.56 -22.93 -21.03
C GLU A 117 0.96 -24.23 -20.45
N HIS A 118 0.87 -24.37 -19.12
CA HIS A 118 0.23 -25.53 -18.48
C HIS A 118 -1.28 -25.55 -18.67
N PHE A 119 -1.92 -24.38 -18.79
CA PHE A 119 -3.36 -24.27 -18.98
C PHE A 119 -3.75 -24.17 -20.45
N ILE A 120 -2.93 -23.48 -21.24
CA ILE A 120 -3.16 -23.23 -22.66
C ILE A 120 -1.90 -23.66 -23.42
N PRO A 121 -1.82 -24.94 -23.84
CA PRO A 121 -0.69 -25.44 -24.61
C PRO A 121 -0.48 -24.63 -25.89
N GLN A 122 0.77 -24.32 -26.17
CA GLN A 122 1.17 -23.45 -27.29
C GLN A 122 0.52 -22.06 -27.28
N ALA A 123 0.21 -21.50 -26.11
CA ALA A 123 -0.35 -20.15 -26.01
C ALA A 123 0.47 -19.12 -26.81
N THR A 124 -0.24 -18.24 -27.51
CA THR A 124 0.28 -16.95 -27.94
C THR A 124 -0.08 -15.95 -26.87
N ILE A 125 0.92 -15.46 -26.16
CA ILE A 125 0.77 -14.61 -25.00
C ILE A 125 0.98 -13.17 -25.45
N LEU A 126 0.02 -12.32 -25.14
CA LEU A 126 0.13 -10.87 -25.26
C LEU A 126 0.18 -10.28 -23.86
N MET A 127 1.31 -9.71 -23.50
CA MET A 127 1.53 -9.05 -22.23
C MET A 127 1.13 -7.58 -22.30
N VAL A 128 0.36 -7.11 -21.30
CA VAL A 128 -0.01 -5.70 -21.13
C VAL A 128 0.30 -5.21 -19.72
N ALA A 129 0.62 -3.93 -19.56
CA ALA A 129 0.76 -3.30 -18.26
C ALA A 129 -0.62 -2.89 -17.69
N ALA A 130 -0.82 -3.09 -16.39
CA ALA A 130 -2.07 -2.75 -15.70
C ALA A 130 -2.29 -1.25 -15.47
N ASP A 131 -1.28 -0.42 -15.74
CA ASP A 131 -1.21 0.96 -15.28
C ASP A 131 -1.00 1.99 -16.40
N ASN A 132 -1.37 1.62 -17.63
CA ASN A 132 -1.38 2.49 -18.81
C ASN A 132 -2.74 3.17 -19.03
N THR A 133 -2.73 4.33 -19.68
CA THR A 133 -3.92 4.97 -20.26
C THR A 133 -3.95 4.77 -21.76
N ILE A 134 -5.15 4.53 -22.29
CA ILE A 134 -5.37 4.26 -23.71
C ILE A 134 -6.65 4.96 -24.13
N ALA A 135 -6.56 5.76 -25.20
CA ALA A 135 -7.72 6.31 -25.91
C ALA A 135 -7.68 5.88 -27.38
N GLY A 136 -8.85 5.70 -28.00
CA GLY A 136 -8.96 5.04 -29.31
C GLY A 136 -8.98 3.52 -29.15
N ILE A 137 -9.99 3.00 -28.46
CA ILE A 137 -10.09 1.57 -28.08
C ILE A 137 -10.18 0.66 -29.31
N GLU A 138 -10.85 1.07 -30.37
CA GLU A 138 -10.94 0.31 -31.62
C GLU A 138 -9.55 0.14 -32.27
N GLN A 139 -8.81 1.24 -32.39
CA GLN A 139 -7.44 1.24 -32.94
C GLN A 139 -6.48 0.43 -32.06
N TYR A 140 -6.69 0.47 -30.74
CA TYR A 140 -5.96 -0.39 -29.81
C TYR A 140 -6.27 -1.87 -30.06
N HIS A 141 -7.54 -2.24 -30.21
CA HIS A 141 -7.94 -3.63 -30.51
C HIS A 141 -7.34 -4.14 -31.82
N ASP A 142 -7.30 -3.31 -32.86
CA ASP A 142 -6.70 -3.68 -34.14
C ASP A 142 -5.17 -3.86 -34.05
N ALA A 143 -4.51 -3.03 -33.24
CA ALA A 143 -3.10 -3.22 -32.92
C ALA A 143 -2.85 -4.54 -32.17
N LEU A 144 -3.69 -4.89 -31.18
CA LEU A 144 -3.61 -6.17 -30.47
C LEU A 144 -3.83 -7.37 -31.41
N LYS A 145 -4.81 -7.30 -32.31
CA LYS A 145 -5.03 -8.33 -33.35
C LYS A 145 -3.80 -8.49 -34.24
N SER A 146 -3.17 -7.38 -34.62
CA SER A 146 -1.93 -7.38 -35.42
C SER A 146 -0.78 -8.03 -34.66
N CYS A 147 -0.64 -7.78 -33.35
CA CYS A 147 0.34 -8.45 -32.51
C CYS A 147 0.13 -9.96 -32.45
N PHE A 148 -1.12 -10.43 -32.23
CA PHE A 148 -1.42 -11.86 -32.24
C PHE A 148 -1.15 -12.50 -33.60
N THR A 149 -1.56 -11.85 -34.69
CA THR A 149 -1.33 -12.32 -36.06
C THR A 149 0.17 -12.49 -36.34
N ALA A 150 0.96 -11.44 -36.08
CA ALA A 150 2.40 -11.47 -36.33
C ALA A 150 3.13 -12.50 -35.44
N ALA A 151 2.73 -12.63 -34.17
CA ALA A 151 3.30 -13.63 -33.26
C ALA A 151 2.97 -15.06 -33.71
N GLN A 152 1.76 -15.34 -34.22
CA GLN A 152 1.38 -16.68 -34.66
C GLN A 152 1.93 -17.07 -36.04
N ALA A 153 2.22 -16.10 -36.90
CA ALA A 153 2.70 -16.33 -38.25
C ALA A 153 4.13 -16.91 -38.33
N GLY A 154 4.93 -16.79 -37.26
CA GLY A 154 6.33 -17.22 -37.27
C GLY A 154 6.99 -17.27 -35.89
N LYS A 155 8.32 -17.35 -35.88
CA LYS A 155 9.13 -17.37 -34.65
C LYS A 155 9.49 -15.95 -34.21
N HIS A 156 8.48 -15.11 -33.99
CA HIS A 156 8.67 -13.69 -33.69
C HIS A 156 8.30 -13.34 -32.25
N ILE A 157 9.03 -12.38 -31.69
CA ILE A 157 8.64 -11.60 -30.52
C ILE A 157 8.24 -10.23 -31.02
N ILE A 158 7.05 -9.79 -30.62
CA ILE A 158 6.42 -8.56 -31.08
C ILE A 158 6.49 -7.54 -29.95
N ALA A 159 6.84 -6.29 -30.26
CA ALA A 159 6.63 -5.15 -29.37
C ALA A 159 5.66 -4.16 -30.02
N LEU A 160 4.71 -3.66 -29.25
CA LEU A 160 3.73 -2.66 -29.71
C LEU A 160 4.19 -1.27 -29.32
N GLY A 161 4.24 -0.38 -30.32
CA GLY A 161 4.65 1.00 -30.16
C GLY A 161 3.56 1.99 -30.55
N VAL A 162 3.74 3.25 -30.14
CA VAL A 162 2.98 4.38 -30.67
C VAL A 162 3.95 5.44 -31.21
N PRO A 163 3.60 6.24 -32.23
CA PRO A 163 4.51 7.25 -32.79
C PRO A 163 5.09 8.18 -31.72
N ALA A 164 6.42 8.33 -31.70
CA ALA A 164 7.10 9.24 -30.79
C ALA A 164 6.97 10.69 -31.28
N ILE A 165 5.94 11.39 -30.81
CA ILE A 165 5.61 12.76 -31.25
C ILE A 165 6.33 13.87 -30.49
N SER A 166 7.02 13.54 -29.39
CA SER A 166 7.78 14.49 -28.58
C SER A 166 8.97 13.80 -27.90
N PRO A 167 9.99 14.54 -27.44
CA PRO A 167 11.11 13.94 -26.72
C PRO A 167 10.70 13.58 -25.28
N CYS A 168 10.79 12.31 -24.90
CA CYS A 168 10.50 11.82 -23.54
C CYS A 168 11.64 10.92 -23.03
N THR A 169 12.30 11.29 -21.93
CA THR A 169 13.41 10.49 -21.37
C THR A 169 12.94 9.32 -20.50
N GLN A 170 11.62 9.20 -20.26
CA GLN A 170 11.04 8.17 -19.41
C GLN A 170 10.56 6.94 -20.20
N TYR A 171 10.49 7.03 -21.53
CA TYR A 171 10.01 5.95 -22.40
C TYR A 171 11.16 5.26 -23.13
N GLY A 172 10.94 3.98 -23.47
CA GLY A 172 11.76 3.29 -24.45
C GLY A 172 11.42 3.75 -25.87
N TYR A 173 12.42 3.75 -26.76
CA TYR A 173 12.27 4.07 -28.18
C TYR A 173 12.55 2.84 -29.04
N MET A 174 11.70 2.63 -30.03
CA MET A 174 11.77 1.54 -30.99
C MET A 174 11.96 2.11 -32.39
N THR A 175 13.08 1.78 -33.03
CA THR A 175 13.37 2.22 -34.38
C THR A 175 12.78 1.25 -35.37
N LEU A 176 11.86 1.74 -36.21
CA LEU A 176 11.23 0.92 -37.24
C LEU A 176 12.22 0.64 -38.38
N GLY A 177 12.34 -0.64 -38.73
CA GLY A 177 13.04 -1.11 -39.92
C GLY A 177 12.12 -1.20 -41.14
N LEU A 178 12.35 -2.18 -42.00
CA LEU A 178 11.55 -2.38 -43.21
C LEU A 178 10.12 -2.87 -42.87
N PRO A 179 9.09 -2.44 -43.62
CA PRO A 179 7.77 -3.04 -43.57
C PRO A 179 7.82 -4.54 -43.89
N THR A 180 6.91 -5.31 -43.30
CA THR A 180 6.82 -6.77 -43.50
C THR A 180 5.55 -7.14 -44.25
N THR A 181 5.45 -8.39 -44.68
CA THR A 181 4.21 -8.95 -45.24
C THR A 181 3.25 -9.46 -44.17
N LEU A 182 3.58 -9.31 -42.88
CA LEU A 182 2.77 -9.80 -41.75
C LEU A 182 1.61 -8.87 -41.39
N GLY A 183 1.59 -7.66 -41.96
CA GLY A 183 0.51 -6.69 -41.80
C GLY A 183 0.97 -5.28 -42.17
N GLU A 184 0.01 -4.39 -42.42
CA GLU A 184 0.27 -3.01 -42.88
C GLU A 184 1.18 -2.22 -41.91
N TRP A 185 0.95 -2.38 -40.61
CA TRP A 185 1.67 -1.66 -39.56
C TRP A 185 2.68 -2.54 -38.82
N VAL A 186 3.20 -3.57 -39.50
CA VAL A 186 4.18 -4.52 -38.94
C VAL A 186 5.54 -4.31 -39.59
N PHE A 187 6.54 -3.98 -38.78
CA PHE A 187 7.90 -3.64 -39.20
C PHE A 187 8.93 -4.57 -38.58
N GLN A 188 10.06 -4.74 -39.24
CA GLN A 188 11.23 -5.36 -38.63
C GLN A 188 11.76 -4.48 -37.49
N GLY A 189 12.19 -5.09 -36.38
CA GLY A 189 12.80 -4.37 -35.27
C GLY A 189 14.26 -4.00 -35.55
N GLU A 190 14.54 -2.73 -35.88
CA GLU A 190 15.90 -2.28 -36.18
C GLU A 190 16.69 -1.91 -34.92
N ALA A 191 16.07 -1.20 -33.98
CA ALA A 191 16.72 -0.80 -32.75
C ALA A 191 15.72 -0.70 -31.60
N TYR A 192 16.23 -0.89 -30.39
CA TYR A 192 15.50 -0.72 -29.16
C TYR A 192 16.40 0.02 -28.18
N LEU A 193 15.89 1.08 -27.57
CA LEU A 193 16.67 1.92 -26.65
C LEU A 193 15.80 2.33 -25.46
N GLU A 194 16.11 1.80 -24.28
CA GLU A 194 15.35 2.10 -23.07
C GLU A 194 15.81 3.43 -22.43
N LYS A 195 14.87 4.37 -22.23
CA LYS A 195 15.06 5.62 -21.47
C LYS A 195 16.31 6.43 -21.87
N PRO A 196 16.38 6.95 -23.11
CA PRO A 196 17.54 7.68 -23.61
C PRO A 196 17.74 9.05 -22.95
N SER A 197 18.92 9.65 -23.16
CA SER A 197 19.17 11.05 -22.80
C SER A 197 18.24 12.01 -23.58
N LEU A 198 18.00 13.21 -23.04
CA LEU A 198 17.14 14.21 -23.69
C LEU A 198 17.62 14.56 -25.11
N GLU A 199 18.93 14.74 -25.29
CA GLU A 199 19.56 14.98 -26.59
C GLU A 199 19.27 13.85 -27.58
N THR A 200 19.39 12.59 -27.10
CA THR A 200 19.09 11.42 -27.93
C THR A 200 17.61 11.36 -28.27
N ALA A 201 16.71 11.58 -27.31
CA ALA A 201 15.26 11.61 -27.55
C ALA A 201 14.87 12.67 -28.58
N GLN A 202 15.46 13.87 -28.51
CA GLN A 202 15.25 14.94 -29.49
C GLN A 202 15.66 14.52 -30.90
N ARG A 203 16.83 13.89 -31.04
CA ARG A 203 17.29 13.36 -32.33
C ARG A 203 16.35 12.29 -32.87
N LEU A 204 15.93 11.33 -32.05
CA LEU A 204 15.03 10.25 -32.47
C LEU A 204 13.70 10.80 -32.99
N VAL A 205 13.09 11.76 -32.30
CA VAL A 205 11.83 12.38 -32.76
C VAL A 205 12.01 13.10 -34.10
N GLN A 206 13.14 13.78 -34.31
CA GLN A 206 13.45 14.47 -35.58
C GLN A 206 13.62 13.49 -36.75
N GLU A 207 14.08 12.27 -36.51
CA GLU A 207 14.22 11.22 -37.54
C GLU A 207 12.87 10.65 -38.02
N GLY A 208 11.78 10.83 -37.25
CA GLY A 208 10.40 10.52 -37.67
C GLY A 208 10.04 9.05 -37.86
N ARG A 209 10.98 8.12 -37.59
CA ARG A 209 10.83 6.66 -37.78
C ARG A 209 10.86 5.85 -36.48
N HIS A 210 10.59 6.51 -35.35
CA HIS A 210 10.68 5.91 -34.02
C HIS A 210 9.34 5.94 -33.30
N ASP A 211 9.06 4.86 -32.59
CA ASP A 211 7.88 4.70 -31.76
C ASP A 211 8.29 4.61 -30.29
N TRP A 212 7.45 5.12 -29.38
CA TRP A 212 7.58 4.83 -27.96
C TRP A 212 7.15 3.39 -27.69
N ASN A 213 7.94 2.67 -26.89
CA ASN A 213 7.56 1.37 -26.35
C ASN A 213 6.39 1.53 -25.39
N THR A 214 5.29 0.82 -25.64
CA THR A 214 4.10 0.86 -24.79
C THR A 214 4.14 -0.11 -23.59
N GLY A 215 5.17 -0.96 -23.53
CA GLY A 215 5.26 -2.08 -22.59
C GLY A 215 4.36 -3.26 -22.95
N VAL A 216 3.74 -3.24 -24.15
CA VAL A 216 2.94 -4.34 -24.69
C VAL A 216 3.79 -5.18 -25.62
N PHE A 217 3.77 -6.49 -25.38
CA PHE A 217 4.59 -7.44 -26.12
C PHE A 217 3.78 -8.71 -26.42
N ALA A 218 4.11 -9.40 -27.52
CA ALA A 218 3.46 -10.67 -27.85
C ALA A 218 4.47 -11.72 -28.33
N TRP A 219 4.25 -12.97 -27.96
CA TRP A 219 5.10 -14.10 -28.36
C TRP A 219 4.35 -15.44 -28.26
N ASN A 220 4.86 -16.45 -28.93
CA ASN A 220 4.54 -17.84 -28.58
C ASN A 220 5.47 -18.31 -27.45
N ALA A 221 4.96 -19.13 -26.52
CA ALA A 221 5.72 -19.57 -25.34
C ALA A 221 7.10 -20.17 -25.68
N ASP A 222 7.16 -21.11 -26.63
CA ASP A 222 8.42 -21.71 -27.07
C ASP A 222 9.40 -20.70 -27.68
N VAL A 223 8.89 -19.71 -28.43
CA VAL A 223 9.71 -18.65 -29.06
C VAL A 223 10.35 -17.77 -27.99
N PHE A 224 9.62 -17.46 -26.91
CA PHE A 224 10.16 -16.71 -25.78
C PHE A 224 11.29 -17.47 -25.08
N PHE A 225 11.09 -18.76 -24.78
CA PHE A 225 12.14 -19.56 -24.16
C PHE A 225 13.35 -19.77 -25.08
N GLU A 226 13.16 -19.97 -26.39
CA GLU A 226 14.25 -20.01 -27.37
C GLU A 226 15.05 -18.69 -27.39
N ALA A 227 14.36 -17.54 -27.27
CA ALA A 227 15.00 -16.23 -27.21
C ALA A 227 15.78 -16.04 -25.89
N CYS A 228 15.20 -16.41 -24.75
CA CYS A 228 15.89 -16.39 -23.46
C CYS A 228 17.12 -17.30 -23.49
N GLN A 229 17.06 -18.48 -24.10
CA GLN A 229 18.22 -19.38 -24.21
C GLN A 229 19.42 -18.73 -24.88
N LYS A 230 19.17 -17.89 -25.89
CA LYS A 230 20.22 -17.19 -26.64
C LYS A 230 20.70 -15.91 -25.96
N HIS A 231 19.79 -15.19 -25.31
CA HIS A 231 20.02 -13.81 -24.91
C HIS A 231 19.93 -13.54 -23.40
N ALA A 232 19.38 -14.47 -22.61
CA ALA A 232 19.21 -14.39 -21.16
C ALA A 232 19.52 -15.75 -20.51
N SER A 233 20.71 -16.28 -20.79
CA SER A 233 21.16 -17.62 -20.35
C SER A 233 21.04 -17.84 -18.84
N ASP A 234 21.27 -16.80 -18.04
CA ASP A 234 21.26 -16.85 -16.57
C ASP A 234 19.85 -17.15 -16.00
N HIS A 235 18.79 -17.02 -16.81
CA HIS A 235 17.41 -17.34 -16.42
C HIS A 235 16.96 -18.73 -16.91
N CYS A 236 17.66 -19.32 -17.87
CA CYS A 236 17.12 -20.42 -18.69
C CYS A 236 16.91 -21.71 -17.94
N ASP A 237 17.86 -22.11 -17.10
CA ASP A 237 17.74 -23.34 -16.33
C ASP A 237 16.53 -23.28 -15.40
N ILE A 238 16.30 -22.13 -14.77
CA ILE A 238 15.15 -21.92 -13.88
C ILE A 238 13.84 -21.83 -14.67
N PHE A 239 13.82 -21.15 -15.82
CA PHE A 239 12.64 -21.11 -16.68
C PHE A 239 12.23 -22.50 -17.16
N ASN A 240 13.19 -23.36 -17.52
CA ASN A 240 12.93 -24.75 -17.86
C ASN A 240 12.36 -25.55 -16.67
N ARG A 241 12.77 -25.23 -15.43
CA ARG A 241 12.16 -25.84 -14.22
C ARG A 241 10.72 -25.39 -14.01
N PHE A 242 10.38 -24.14 -14.28
CA PHE A 242 8.99 -23.67 -14.18
C PHE A 242 8.03 -24.37 -15.15
N ARG A 243 8.54 -24.98 -16.23
CA ARG A 243 7.75 -25.78 -17.18
C ARG A 243 7.41 -27.19 -16.64
N LEU A 244 7.92 -27.57 -15.47
CA LEU A 244 7.62 -28.85 -14.83
C LEU A 244 6.37 -28.72 -13.93
N PRO A 245 5.33 -29.57 -14.10
CA PRO A 245 4.10 -29.47 -13.32
C PRO A 245 4.32 -29.47 -11.80
N ASP A 246 5.20 -30.34 -11.30
CA ASP A 246 5.48 -30.49 -9.86
C ASP A 246 6.03 -29.20 -9.21
N VAL A 247 6.66 -28.32 -9.99
CA VAL A 247 7.23 -27.05 -9.50
C VAL A 247 6.14 -26.01 -9.24
N LEU A 248 5.07 -26.02 -10.04
CA LEU A 248 3.98 -25.05 -9.90
C LEU A 248 3.09 -25.34 -8.70
N ASP A 249 2.96 -26.62 -8.32
CA ASP A 249 2.16 -27.05 -7.17
C ASP A 249 2.88 -26.93 -5.82
N ASP A 250 4.21 -26.79 -5.82
CA ASP A 250 5.02 -26.58 -4.61
C ASP A 250 5.47 -25.12 -4.45
N ALA A 251 4.71 -24.37 -3.65
CA ALA A 251 5.01 -22.97 -3.35
C ALA A 251 6.41 -22.74 -2.74
N LYS A 252 6.96 -23.70 -1.97
CA LYS A 252 8.30 -23.57 -1.39
C LYS A 252 9.37 -23.76 -2.46
N MET A 253 9.19 -24.75 -3.32
CA MET A 253 10.09 -24.98 -4.45
C MET A 253 10.06 -23.80 -5.42
N LEU A 254 8.88 -23.29 -5.76
CA LEU A 254 8.69 -22.12 -6.60
C LEU A 254 9.43 -20.90 -6.02
N ALA A 255 9.22 -20.57 -4.74
CA ALA A 255 9.90 -19.46 -4.08
C ALA A 255 11.43 -19.64 -4.06
N SER A 256 11.91 -20.86 -3.82
CA SER A 256 13.34 -21.17 -3.84
C SER A 256 13.97 -21.03 -5.22
N LEU A 257 13.27 -21.41 -6.29
CA LEU A 257 13.75 -21.23 -7.66
C LEU A 257 13.69 -19.75 -8.09
N PHE A 258 12.61 -19.07 -7.75
CA PHE A 258 12.41 -17.66 -8.10
C PHE A 258 13.46 -16.76 -7.45
N SER A 259 13.85 -17.03 -6.20
CA SER A 259 14.85 -16.22 -5.48
C SER A 259 16.25 -16.29 -6.09
N GLN A 260 16.55 -17.35 -6.85
CA GLN A 260 17.82 -17.53 -7.59
C GLN A 260 17.88 -16.72 -8.88
N LEU A 261 16.74 -16.23 -9.40
CA LEU A 261 16.72 -15.42 -10.61
C LEU A 261 17.32 -14.03 -10.33
N PRO A 262 18.21 -13.53 -11.21
CA PRO A 262 18.69 -12.16 -11.09
C PRO A 262 17.56 -11.18 -11.41
N ALA A 263 17.50 -10.08 -10.65
CA ALA A 263 16.56 -9.01 -10.92
C ALA A 263 16.91 -8.31 -12.24
N GLN A 264 16.01 -8.34 -13.21
CA GLN A 264 16.28 -7.82 -14.55
C GLN A 264 15.02 -7.36 -15.29
N ASP A 265 15.09 -6.22 -15.95
CA ASP A 265 14.02 -5.71 -16.82
C ASP A 265 13.99 -6.47 -18.15
N LEU A 266 12.80 -6.82 -18.64
CA LEU A 266 12.57 -7.46 -19.93
C LEU A 266 13.18 -6.66 -21.09
N ASP A 267 13.02 -5.34 -21.08
CA ASP A 267 13.53 -4.43 -22.10
C ASP A 267 15.04 -4.57 -22.30
N ARG A 268 15.81 -4.42 -21.22
CA ARG A 268 17.28 -4.51 -21.25
C ARG A 268 17.79 -5.94 -21.30
N GLY A 269 17.07 -6.87 -20.69
CA GLY A 269 17.47 -8.27 -20.56
C GLY A 269 17.19 -9.12 -21.78
N LEU A 270 16.22 -8.73 -22.61
CA LEU A 270 15.82 -9.48 -23.78
C LEU A 270 15.64 -8.58 -25.01
N MET A 271 14.84 -7.52 -24.93
CA MET A 271 14.43 -6.74 -26.12
C MET A 271 15.60 -6.01 -26.80
N GLU A 272 16.45 -5.32 -26.04
CA GLU A 272 17.66 -4.66 -26.57
C GLU A 272 18.64 -5.66 -27.19
N ARG A 273 18.75 -6.86 -26.61
CA ARG A 273 19.63 -7.93 -27.11
C ARG A 273 19.10 -8.55 -28.39
N LEU A 274 17.78 -8.74 -28.48
CA LEU A 274 17.10 -9.19 -29.70
C LEU A 274 17.19 -8.18 -30.83
N ALA A 275 17.06 -6.88 -30.54
CA ALA A 275 17.24 -5.83 -31.54
C ALA A 275 18.69 -5.84 -32.09
N CYS A 276 19.69 -5.97 -31.20
CA CYS A 276 21.09 -6.07 -31.61
C CYS A 276 21.36 -7.28 -32.53
N SER A 277 20.79 -8.45 -32.23
CA SER A 277 20.98 -9.66 -33.06
C SER A 277 20.18 -9.62 -34.37
N SER A 278 19.04 -8.92 -34.38
CA SER A 278 18.14 -8.83 -35.54
C SER A 278 18.69 -7.96 -36.67
N ARG A 279 19.53 -6.95 -36.39
CA ARG A 279 20.10 -6.03 -37.39
C ARG A 279 20.88 -6.69 -38.55
N ALA A 280 21.40 -7.91 -38.33
CA ALA A 280 22.21 -8.63 -39.32
C ALA A 280 21.48 -9.84 -39.95
N SER A 281 20.23 -10.10 -39.58
CA SER A 281 19.46 -11.26 -40.05
C SER A 281 18.53 -10.89 -41.21
N HIS A 282 18.38 -11.81 -42.17
CA HIS A 282 17.35 -11.69 -43.22
C HIS A 282 15.94 -12.02 -42.69
N ASP A 283 15.86 -12.69 -41.53
CA ASP A 283 14.63 -13.00 -40.81
C ASP A 283 14.80 -12.63 -39.33
N PRO A 284 14.45 -11.38 -38.94
CA PRO A 284 14.65 -10.90 -37.58
C PRO A 284 13.64 -11.54 -36.62
N GLN A 285 14.10 -11.91 -35.42
CA GLN A 285 13.22 -12.47 -34.39
C GLN A 285 12.35 -11.38 -33.75
N LEU A 286 12.81 -10.12 -33.72
CA LEU A 286 12.06 -8.99 -33.17
C LEU A 286 11.29 -8.25 -34.27
N MET A 287 9.98 -8.09 -34.07
CA MET A 287 9.11 -7.30 -34.93
C MET A 287 8.40 -6.22 -34.11
N PHE A 288 8.07 -5.10 -34.75
CA PHE A 288 7.33 -4.00 -34.15
C PHE A 288 5.98 -3.82 -34.83
N VAL A 289 4.95 -3.64 -34.01
CA VAL A 289 3.62 -3.20 -34.46
C VAL A 289 3.46 -1.73 -34.09
N ARG A 290 3.08 -0.89 -35.05
CA ARG A 290 2.72 0.51 -34.79
C ARG A 290 1.23 0.63 -34.52
N GLY A 291 0.89 1.06 -33.31
CA GLY A 291 -0.45 1.42 -32.89
C GLY A 291 -0.80 2.86 -33.23
N LEU A 292 -2.01 3.08 -33.74
CA LEU A 292 -2.56 4.41 -34.05
C LEU A 292 -3.60 4.83 -33.01
N PHE A 293 -3.23 4.71 -31.74
CA PHE A 293 -4.04 5.08 -30.57
C PHE A 293 -3.23 5.99 -29.65
N THR A 294 -3.91 6.68 -28.74
CA THR A 294 -3.23 7.50 -27.72
C THR A 294 -2.86 6.62 -26.54
N TRP A 295 -1.61 6.75 -26.07
CA TRP A 295 -1.05 5.97 -24.96
C TRP A 295 -0.21 6.84 -24.04
N ASP A 296 -0.27 6.58 -22.74
CA ASP A 296 0.58 7.20 -21.71
C ASP A 296 0.69 6.25 -20.50
N ASP A 297 1.88 6.10 -19.93
CA ASP A 297 2.19 5.24 -18.78
C ASP A 297 1.84 5.88 -17.43
N VAL A 298 1.42 7.15 -17.39
CA VAL A 298 1.09 7.93 -16.19
C VAL A 298 2.16 7.76 -15.10
N GLY A 299 3.43 7.90 -15.47
CA GLY A 299 4.55 7.57 -14.58
C GLY A 299 4.80 8.55 -13.42
N ASN A 300 4.25 9.78 -13.50
CA ASN A 300 4.46 10.87 -12.54
C ASN A 300 3.28 11.87 -12.54
N PHE A 301 3.30 12.83 -11.61
CA PHE A 301 2.22 13.81 -11.46
C PHE A 301 2.06 14.78 -12.63
N SER A 302 3.12 15.07 -13.39
CA SER A 302 3.02 15.89 -14.60
C SER A 302 2.21 15.17 -15.68
N ALA A 303 2.51 13.90 -15.91
CA ALA A 303 1.73 13.05 -16.81
C ALA A 303 0.27 12.96 -16.33
N LEU A 304 0.05 12.65 -15.04
CA LEU A 304 -1.27 12.57 -14.43
C LEU A 304 -2.09 13.87 -14.60
N GLY A 305 -1.49 15.03 -14.35
CA GLY A 305 -2.14 16.33 -14.50
C GLY A 305 -2.61 16.63 -15.94
N SER A 306 -1.94 16.06 -16.95
CA SER A 306 -2.31 16.26 -18.36
C SER A 306 -3.61 15.57 -18.77
N HIS A 307 -4.06 14.57 -18.01
CA HIS A 307 -5.30 13.84 -18.26
C HIS A 307 -6.54 14.53 -17.70
N PHE A 308 -6.40 15.57 -16.87
CA PHE A 308 -7.54 16.31 -16.33
C PHE A 308 -7.85 17.56 -17.16
N PRO A 309 -9.15 17.93 -17.27
CA PRO A 309 -9.53 19.21 -17.84
C PRO A 309 -8.86 20.37 -17.09
N LYS A 310 -8.32 21.33 -17.84
CA LYS A 310 -7.73 22.54 -17.30
C LYS A 310 -8.75 23.67 -17.23
N ASP A 311 -8.75 24.43 -16.13
CA ASP A 311 -9.53 25.65 -16.02
C ASP A 311 -8.86 26.84 -16.76
N LYS A 312 -9.46 28.04 -16.67
CA LYS A 312 -8.94 29.26 -17.31
C LYS A 312 -7.57 29.71 -16.76
N ALA A 313 -7.22 29.30 -15.55
CA ALA A 313 -5.95 29.58 -14.90
C ALA A 313 -4.95 28.42 -15.06
N GLU A 314 -5.26 27.46 -15.94
CA GLU A 314 -4.48 26.26 -16.23
C GLU A 314 -4.32 25.28 -15.05
N ASN A 315 -5.26 25.29 -14.08
CA ASN A 315 -5.28 24.29 -13.01
C ASN A 315 -5.93 22.99 -13.50
N ALA A 316 -5.29 21.86 -13.19
CA ALA A 316 -5.79 20.51 -13.41
C ALA A 316 -6.24 19.92 -12.06
N CYS A 317 -7.55 19.65 -11.90
CA CYS A 317 -8.13 19.25 -10.62
C CYS A 317 -8.83 17.89 -10.68
N SER A 318 -8.69 17.08 -9.63
CA SER A 318 -9.44 15.82 -9.44
C SER A 318 -9.80 15.63 -7.97
N GLY A 319 -11.11 15.53 -7.67
CA GLY A 319 -11.63 15.41 -6.30
C GLY A 319 -12.53 16.56 -5.87
N ASP A 320 -12.88 16.59 -4.58
CA ASP A 320 -13.64 17.69 -3.97
C ASP A 320 -12.71 18.86 -3.66
N ILE A 321 -12.62 19.81 -4.61
CA ILE A 321 -11.63 20.89 -4.61
C ILE A 321 -12.28 22.24 -4.88
N SER A 322 -11.89 23.24 -4.09
CA SER A 322 -12.18 24.65 -4.32
C SER A 322 -10.87 25.43 -4.51
N VAL A 323 -10.81 26.23 -5.57
CA VAL A 323 -9.60 26.98 -5.95
C VAL A 323 -9.90 28.48 -5.99
N GLN A 324 -9.07 29.28 -5.32
CA GLN A 324 -9.15 30.74 -5.34
C GLN A 324 -7.76 31.34 -5.52
N GLY A 325 -7.56 32.14 -6.58
CA GLY A 325 -6.29 32.83 -6.82
C GLY A 325 -5.11 31.92 -7.21
N ALA A 326 -5.32 30.61 -7.35
CA ALA A 326 -4.29 29.66 -7.78
C ALA A 326 -4.22 29.54 -9.31
N ALA A 327 -3.03 29.24 -9.84
CA ALA A 327 -2.81 29.10 -11.28
C ALA A 327 -1.72 28.07 -11.62
N ARG A 328 -1.88 27.36 -12.73
CA ARG A 328 -0.94 26.34 -13.23
C ARG A 328 -0.64 25.26 -12.18
N CYS A 329 -1.64 24.84 -11.41
CA CYS A 329 -1.50 23.81 -10.39
C CYS A 329 -2.03 22.45 -10.84
N THR A 330 -1.42 21.36 -10.33
CA THR A 330 -2.03 20.01 -10.38
C THR A 330 -2.55 19.70 -8.98
N ILE A 331 -3.87 19.52 -8.84
CA ILE A 331 -4.55 19.45 -7.54
C ILE A 331 -5.35 18.15 -7.46
N LEU A 332 -5.00 17.28 -6.52
CA LEU A 332 -5.60 15.97 -6.34
C LEU A 332 -6.08 15.82 -4.89
N CYS A 333 -7.33 15.44 -4.71
CA CYS A 333 -7.90 15.20 -3.39
C CYS A 333 -8.75 13.93 -3.38
N GLU A 334 -8.30 12.92 -2.64
CA GLU A 334 -9.09 11.72 -2.45
C GLU A 334 -10.12 11.87 -1.32
N PRO A 335 -11.32 11.26 -1.45
CA PRO A 335 -12.25 11.13 -0.35
C PRO A 335 -11.61 10.42 0.86
N PRO A 336 -12.00 10.78 2.10
CA PRO A 336 -13.14 11.64 2.44
C PRO A 336 -12.80 13.14 2.53
N TYR A 337 -11.62 13.57 2.07
CA TYR A 337 -11.18 14.95 2.26
C TYR A 337 -11.75 15.90 1.20
N SER A 338 -11.93 17.15 1.61
CA SER A 338 -12.18 18.30 0.73
C SER A 338 -10.97 19.23 0.79
N LEU A 339 -10.59 19.83 -0.33
CA LEU A 339 -9.37 20.65 -0.44
C LEU A 339 -9.66 22.07 -0.92
N GLN A 340 -9.23 23.08 -0.16
CA GLN A 340 -9.22 24.49 -0.55
C GLN A 340 -7.79 24.93 -0.86
N VAL A 341 -7.57 25.50 -2.05
CA VAL A 341 -6.27 26.03 -2.47
C VAL A 341 -6.36 27.53 -2.72
N GLU A 342 -5.55 28.32 -2.01
CA GLU A 342 -5.56 29.78 -2.06
C GLU A 342 -4.20 30.38 -2.45
N ASP A 343 -4.19 31.24 -3.47
CA ASP A 343 -3.07 32.10 -3.88
C ASP A 343 -1.73 31.37 -4.15
N LEU A 344 -1.78 30.09 -4.51
CA LEU A 344 -0.63 29.26 -4.87
C LEU A 344 -0.53 29.08 -6.38
N SER A 345 0.65 29.25 -6.95
CA SER A 345 0.87 29.01 -8.37
C SER A 345 2.04 28.04 -8.59
N ASP A 346 2.01 27.35 -9.73
CA ASP A 346 3.10 26.48 -10.16
C ASP A 346 3.42 25.38 -9.13
N ALA A 347 2.37 24.73 -8.60
CA ALA A 347 2.48 23.70 -7.58
C ALA A 347 1.66 22.44 -7.87
N LEU A 348 2.17 21.29 -7.42
CA LEU A 348 1.43 20.07 -7.17
C LEU A 348 0.89 20.10 -5.74
N ILE A 349 -0.40 19.85 -5.57
CA ILE A 349 -1.04 19.61 -4.27
C ILE A 349 -1.77 18.28 -4.34
N ALA A 350 -1.40 17.32 -3.50
CA ALA A 350 -2.02 16.00 -3.47
C ALA A 350 -2.38 15.60 -2.05
N VAL A 351 -3.62 15.16 -1.85
CA VAL A 351 -4.14 14.62 -0.59
C VAL A 351 -4.62 13.19 -0.83
N SER A 352 -4.07 12.23 -0.09
CA SER A 352 -4.50 10.82 -0.17
C SER A 352 -5.64 10.50 0.80
N LYS A 353 -6.34 9.39 0.55
CA LYS A 353 -7.42 8.93 1.45
C LYS A 353 -6.92 8.60 2.87
N GLU A 354 -5.64 8.32 3.01
CA GLU A 354 -4.96 8.08 4.29
C GLU A 354 -4.49 9.37 4.98
N GLY A 355 -4.89 10.56 4.49
CA GLY A 355 -4.58 11.83 5.13
C GLY A 355 -3.14 12.32 4.91
N ASN A 356 -2.41 11.69 3.99
CA ASN A 356 -1.09 12.15 3.56
C ASN A 356 -1.25 13.35 2.60
N ILE A 357 -0.43 14.38 2.77
CA ILE A 357 -0.48 15.62 2.01
C ILE A 357 0.89 15.88 1.39
N LEU A 358 0.93 16.18 0.09
CA LEU A 358 2.12 16.66 -0.60
C LEU A 358 1.82 18.02 -1.22
N VAL A 359 2.69 18.99 -0.96
CA VAL A 359 2.75 20.25 -1.71
C VAL A 359 4.15 20.38 -2.28
N CYS A 360 4.25 20.39 -3.61
CA CYS A 360 5.53 20.44 -4.32
C CYS A 360 5.52 21.54 -5.38
N SER A 361 6.59 22.32 -5.49
CA SER A 361 6.79 23.20 -6.64
C SER A 361 6.92 22.37 -7.92
N LEU A 362 6.34 22.83 -9.04
CA LEU A 362 6.44 22.12 -10.33
C LEU A 362 7.88 22.03 -10.84
N GLU A 363 8.73 23.01 -10.54
CA GLU A 363 10.17 23.02 -10.86
C GLU A 363 10.90 21.82 -10.21
N HIS A 364 10.41 21.39 -9.05
CA HIS A 364 11.03 20.40 -8.19
C HIS A 364 10.38 19.01 -8.32
N LEU A 365 9.39 18.83 -9.20
CA LEU A 365 8.70 17.54 -9.37
C LEU A 365 9.63 16.40 -9.75
N ALA A 366 10.69 16.67 -10.52
CA ALA A 366 11.64 15.64 -10.95
C ALA A 366 12.37 14.99 -9.77
N ASP A 367 12.56 15.73 -8.67
CA ASP A 367 13.23 15.26 -7.46
C ASP A 367 12.37 14.29 -6.65
N LEU A 368 11.04 14.35 -6.80
CA LEU A 368 10.12 13.41 -6.15
C LEU A 368 10.38 11.95 -6.58
N ASN A 369 11.01 11.74 -7.73
CA ASN A 369 11.48 10.42 -8.12
C ASN A 369 12.49 9.82 -7.13
N ALA A 370 13.19 10.63 -6.32
CA ALA A 370 14.08 10.14 -5.27
C ALA A 370 13.37 9.91 -3.92
N PHE A 371 12.16 10.45 -3.72
CA PHE A 371 11.45 10.38 -2.44
C PHE A 371 11.15 8.95 -2.01
N HIS A 372 10.81 8.04 -2.94
CA HIS A 372 10.57 6.63 -2.60
C HIS A 372 11.81 5.91 -2.00
N LYS A 373 13.01 6.46 -2.16
CA LYS A 373 14.25 5.94 -1.56
C LYS A 373 14.53 6.54 -0.19
N MET A 374 13.76 7.54 0.25
CA MET A 374 13.96 8.16 1.56
C MET A 374 13.50 7.21 2.68
N PRO A 375 14.27 7.09 3.79
CA PRO A 375 13.97 6.18 4.90
C PRO A 375 12.61 6.37 5.57
N LEU A 376 11.95 7.52 5.33
CA LEU A 376 10.61 7.82 5.87
C LEU A 376 9.49 7.01 5.19
N PHE A 377 9.72 6.52 3.97
CA PHE A 377 8.70 5.79 3.18
C PHE A 377 8.89 4.27 3.17
N ASN A 378 10.10 3.80 3.51
CA ASN A 378 10.36 2.39 3.81
C ASN A 378 10.26 2.23 5.32
N GLY A 379 9.09 1.79 5.80
CA GLY A 379 8.83 1.63 7.23
C GLY A 379 10.03 1.02 7.95
N LEU A 380 10.48 1.69 9.01
CA LEU A 380 11.37 1.23 10.08
C LEU A 380 11.89 -0.22 9.93
N SER A 381 12.76 -0.47 8.94
CA SER A 381 13.41 -1.76 8.77
C SER A 381 14.91 -1.53 8.74
N SER A 382 15.52 -1.85 9.88
CA SER A 382 16.92 -2.24 10.06
C SER A 382 17.96 -1.60 9.11
N HIS A 383 18.61 -0.52 9.55
CA HIS A 383 20.04 -0.34 9.22
C HIS A 383 20.81 0.26 10.40
N LYS A 384 21.80 -0.53 10.86
CA LYS A 384 22.88 -0.10 11.76
C LYS A 384 23.74 0.96 11.05
N GLY A 385 23.99 2.07 11.74
CA GLY A 385 25.16 2.92 11.51
C GLY A 385 24.94 4.13 10.59
N ASN A 386 24.46 5.23 11.16
CA ASN A 386 25.20 6.51 11.23
C ASN A 386 24.36 7.55 11.96
N ARG A 387 24.94 8.17 12.99
CA ARG A 387 24.32 9.23 13.80
C ARG A 387 24.11 10.47 12.93
N LEU A 388 22.85 10.91 12.77
CA LEU A 388 22.52 12.27 12.36
C LEU A 388 22.09 13.03 13.62
N GLY A 389 22.79 14.14 13.91
CA GLY A 389 22.58 14.94 15.12
C GLY A 389 21.27 15.72 15.09
N PHE A 390 20.55 15.69 16.21
CA PHE A 390 19.37 16.50 16.48
C PHE A 390 19.80 17.76 17.22
N SER A 391 19.33 18.94 16.80
CA SER A 391 19.39 20.14 17.65
C SER A 391 18.08 20.25 18.41
N ASP A 392 18.20 20.35 19.73
CA ASP A 392 17.11 20.73 20.64
C ASP A 392 16.69 22.16 20.30
N ASP A 393 15.48 22.32 19.76
CA ASP A 393 14.61 23.51 19.79
C ASP A 393 13.68 23.49 18.57
N LEU A 394 12.41 23.11 18.80
CA LEU A 394 11.16 23.46 18.09
C LEU A 394 10.17 22.29 18.16
N GLU A 395 8.96 22.56 18.66
CA GLU A 395 7.80 21.68 18.65
C GLU A 395 7.41 21.29 17.22
N GLY A 396 7.12 20.00 17.01
CA GLY A 396 6.93 19.38 15.70
C GLY A 396 8.23 18.81 15.16
N CYS A 397 8.31 17.49 14.96
CA CYS A 397 9.49 16.83 14.38
C CYS A 397 9.76 17.34 12.95
N VAL A 398 10.53 18.41 12.81
CA VAL A 398 11.11 18.86 11.54
C VAL A 398 12.38 18.04 11.30
N ILE A 399 12.32 17.02 10.44
CA ILE A 399 13.55 16.36 9.99
C ILE A 399 14.24 17.29 8.97
N ARG A 400 15.21 18.08 9.44
CA ARG A 400 16.16 18.76 8.56
C ARG A 400 17.22 17.75 8.12
N GLY A 401 17.08 17.18 6.93
CA GLY A 401 18.06 16.25 6.38
C GLY A 401 19.39 16.95 6.09
N ALA A 402 20.39 16.75 6.97
CA ALA A 402 21.78 17.05 6.67
C ALA A 402 22.39 15.89 5.86
N GLY A 403 22.32 15.98 4.53
CA GLY A 403 22.94 15.01 3.64
C GLY A 403 23.09 15.57 2.23
N LYS A 404 24.22 16.25 1.96
CA LYS A 404 24.74 16.70 0.66
C LYS A 404 23.72 16.77 -0.50
N ILE A 405 22.74 17.66 -0.38
CA ILE A 405 22.02 18.29 -1.51
C ILE A 405 22.16 19.80 -1.24
N GLY A 406 22.63 20.55 -2.24
CA GLY A 406 23.10 21.92 -2.07
C GLY A 406 22.08 22.87 -1.43
N ALA A 407 22.52 23.54 -0.36
CA ALA A 407 22.10 24.82 0.19
C ALA A 407 20.59 25.23 0.21
N ALA A 408 20.11 25.45 1.43
CA ALA A 408 19.00 26.32 1.89
C ALA A 408 17.55 25.76 1.91
N ASN A 409 17.06 25.46 3.13
CA ASN A 409 15.67 25.61 3.64
C ASN A 409 14.47 25.46 2.64
N ARG A 410 14.27 24.31 1.99
CA ARG A 410 13.12 24.14 1.05
C ARG A 410 12.34 22.83 1.17
N SER A 411 12.54 22.07 2.24
CA SER A 411 11.79 20.84 2.48
C SER A 411 11.37 20.72 3.94
N CYS A 412 10.10 20.36 4.15
CA CYS A 412 9.52 20.13 5.47
C CYS A 412 8.67 18.86 5.41
N ILE A 413 8.93 17.90 6.29
CA ILE A 413 8.09 16.69 6.45
C ILE A 413 7.62 16.65 7.89
N VAL A 414 6.31 16.58 8.09
CA VAL A 414 5.66 16.59 9.41
C VAL A 414 4.62 15.48 9.46
N ASN A 415 4.65 14.68 10.52
CA ASN A 415 3.54 13.78 10.82
C ASN A 415 2.44 14.60 11.52
N ASN A 416 1.23 14.64 10.96
CA ASN A 416 0.12 15.45 11.48
C ASN A 416 -0.87 14.65 12.34
N GLY A 417 -0.64 13.35 12.57
CA GLY A 417 -1.59 12.43 13.20
C GLY A 417 -2.17 11.46 12.17
N PRO A 418 -3.21 11.84 11.39
CA PRO A 418 -3.81 10.95 10.40
C PRO A 418 -2.85 10.58 9.25
N GLY A 419 -1.84 11.39 8.94
CA GLY A 419 -0.87 11.09 7.88
C GLY A 419 0.39 11.97 7.90
N ILE A 420 1.14 11.93 6.80
CA ILE A 420 2.38 12.66 6.58
C ILE A 420 2.11 13.87 5.69
N VAL A 421 2.52 15.05 6.12
CA VAL A 421 2.55 16.28 5.33
C VAL A 421 3.98 16.50 4.83
N ALA A 422 4.16 16.61 3.52
CA ALA A 422 5.43 16.92 2.88
C ALA A 422 5.31 18.21 2.06
N LEU A 423 6.21 19.16 2.30
CA LEU A 423 6.39 20.39 1.54
C LEU A 423 7.75 20.30 0.85
N TYR A 424 7.79 20.51 -0.47
CA TYR A 424 9.03 20.45 -1.24
C TYR A 424 9.13 21.56 -2.29
N GLY A 425 10.21 22.34 -2.26
CA GLY A 425 10.45 23.42 -3.23
C GLY A 425 9.45 24.59 -3.13
N VAL A 426 8.59 24.61 -2.11
CA VAL A 426 7.67 25.72 -1.82
C VAL A 426 8.16 26.47 -0.58
N SER A 427 8.33 27.79 -0.69
CA SER A 427 8.47 28.69 0.46
C SER A 427 7.16 29.46 0.60
N ASP A 428 6.75 29.81 1.83
CA ASP A 428 5.57 30.64 2.09
C ASP A 428 4.22 29.93 1.87
N CYS A 429 4.10 28.69 2.36
CA CYS A 429 2.84 27.93 2.35
C CYS A 429 2.36 27.65 3.79
N SER A 430 1.06 27.75 3.99
CA SER A 430 0.37 27.33 5.21
C SER A 430 -0.63 26.23 4.91
N ILE A 431 -0.67 25.23 5.78
CA ILE A 431 -1.63 24.13 5.70
C ILE A 431 -2.48 24.14 6.97
N THR A 432 -3.79 24.18 6.80
CA THR A 432 -4.77 24.03 7.88
C THR A 432 -5.61 22.80 7.63
N ILE A 433 -5.78 21.97 8.66
CA ILE A 433 -6.56 20.73 8.58
C ILE A 433 -7.65 20.82 9.64
N ASN A 434 -8.91 20.71 9.21
CA ASN A 434 -10.08 20.81 10.07
C ASN A 434 -11.18 19.83 9.61
N GLU A 435 -11.46 18.77 10.37
CA GLU A 435 -12.60 17.86 10.15
C GLU A 435 -12.80 17.40 8.69
N GLY A 436 -11.72 16.95 8.02
CA GLY A 436 -11.78 16.51 6.62
C GLY A 436 -11.60 17.63 5.58
N LEU A 437 -11.74 18.90 5.97
CA LEU A 437 -11.37 20.05 5.15
C LEU A 437 -9.89 20.37 5.32
N ILE A 438 -9.15 20.34 4.21
CA ILE A 438 -7.75 20.75 4.14
C ILE A 438 -7.69 22.06 3.37
N LYS A 439 -7.04 23.07 3.94
CA LYS A 439 -6.76 24.35 3.30
C LYS A 439 -5.26 24.51 3.11
N VAL A 440 -4.85 24.78 1.88
CA VAL A 440 -3.46 25.03 1.49
C VAL A 440 -3.42 26.44 0.90
N ALA A 441 -2.77 27.36 1.60
CA ALA A 441 -2.78 28.78 1.25
C ALA A 441 -1.38 29.37 1.25
N ARG A 442 -1.09 30.30 0.35
CA ARG A 442 0.14 31.09 0.40
C ARG A 442 0.16 31.97 1.65
N ASN A 443 1.25 31.94 2.41
CA ASN A 443 1.46 32.75 3.60
C ASN A 443 2.81 33.48 3.55
N PRO A 444 2.85 34.73 3.07
CA PRO A 444 4.10 35.50 2.93
C PRO A 444 4.73 35.93 4.27
N ASN A 445 4.01 35.77 5.39
CA ASN A 445 4.44 36.27 6.70
C ASN A 445 4.94 35.18 7.66
N LYS A 446 4.86 33.89 7.30
CA LYS A 446 5.38 32.76 8.10
C LYS A 446 6.04 31.71 7.20
N LEU A 447 7.28 31.35 7.53
CA LEU A 447 7.95 30.16 6.97
C LEU A 447 7.25 28.90 7.52
N HIS A 448 6.42 28.26 6.69
CA HIS A 448 5.74 26.99 6.98
C HIS A 448 4.90 26.98 8.27
N ALA A 449 3.68 27.53 8.21
CA ALA A 449 2.72 27.40 9.30
C ALA A 449 1.77 26.22 9.02
N ILE A 450 2.00 25.09 9.68
CA ILE A 450 1.00 24.02 9.75
C ILE A 450 0.21 24.26 11.04
N SER A 451 -1.05 24.67 10.91
CA SER A 451 -1.93 24.86 12.06
C SER A 451 -3.10 23.89 11.94
N THR A 452 -3.13 22.86 12.76
CA THR A 452 -4.35 22.07 12.97
C THR A 452 -5.25 22.90 13.88
N SER A 453 -6.40 23.39 13.38
CA SER A 453 -7.33 24.17 14.20
C SER A 453 -8.17 23.31 15.15
N SER A 454 -7.80 22.03 15.27
CA SER A 454 -8.19 21.13 16.33
C SER A 454 -6.90 20.67 17.01
N SER A 455 -6.92 20.59 18.35
CA SER A 455 -5.98 19.71 19.07
C SER A 455 -5.91 18.40 18.29
N PRO A 456 -4.71 17.86 18.00
CA PRO A 456 -4.64 16.84 16.98
C PRO A 456 -5.50 15.65 17.46
N ALA A 457 -6.25 15.01 16.56
CA ALA A 457 -7.33 14.06 16.88
C ALA A 457 -6.89 12.77 17.63
N TRP A 458 -5.68 12.75 18.20
CA TRP A 458 -5.06 11.73 19.03
C TRP A 458 -5.28 11.99 20.53
N ILE A 459 -5.70 13.17 20.99
CA ILE A 459 -6.02 13.40 22.42
C ILE A 459 -7.38 14.07 22.56
N THR A 460 -8.27 13.41 23.29
CA THR A 460 -9.48 14.04 23.81
C THR A 460 -9.37 14.18 25.32
N VAL A 461 -9.61 15.40 25.81
CA VAL A 461 -9.62 15.71 27.24
C VAL A 461 -11.05 16.02 27.69
N ASP A 462 -11.54 15.24 28.64
CA ASP A 462 -12.82 15.47 29.29
C ASP A 462 -12.64 15.94 30.73
N GLU A 463 -13.67 16.57 31.31
CA GLU A 463 -13.57 17.21 32.62
C GLU A 463 -13.22 16.23 33.75
N ASN A 464 -13.77 15.02 33.69
CA ASN A 464 -13.65 14.01 34.73
C ASN A 464 -13.87 12.60 34.16
N TYR A 465 -13.66 11.58 35.01
CA TYR A 465 -13.82 10.17 34.66
C TYR A 465 -15.18 9.80 34.05
N GLU A 466 -16.28 10.40 34.53
CA GLU A 466 -17.63 10.12 34.02
C GLU A 466 -17.80 10.69 32.61
N ALA A 467 -17.37 11.93 32.38
CA ALA A 467 -17.41 12.56 31.07
C ALA A 467 -16.53 11.81 30.06
N LEU A 468 -15.31 11.45 30.45
CA LEU A 468 -14.40 10.60 29.67
C LEU A 468 -15.08 9.28 29.28
N SER A 469 -15.67 8.57 30.25
CA SER A 469 -16.27 7.26 30.00
C SER A 469 -17.46 7.35 29.05
N ASN A 470 -18.28 8.40 29.16
CA ASN A 470 -19.39 8.65 28.24
C ASN A 470 -18.92 8.95 26.82
N ARG A 471 -17.86 9.74 26.67
CA ARG A 471 -17.29 10.05 25.36
C ARG A 471 -16.65 8.83 24.71
N VAL A 472 -15.80 8.10 25.44
CA VAL A 472 -15.20 6.86 24.93
C VAL A 472 -16.28 5.87 24.50
N ALA A 473 -17.36 5.74 25.26
CA ALA A 473 -18.45 4.82 24.92
C ALA A 473 -19.16 5.20 23.62
N LEU A 474 -19.36 6.50 23.38
CA LEU A 474 -19.96 6.99 22.13
C LEU A 474 -19.05 6.70 20.93
N ASP A 475 -17.78 7.10 21.02
CA ASP A 475 -16.82 6.98 19.94
C ASP A 475 -16.52 5.50 19.62
N LEU A 476 -16.33 4.67 20.65
CA LEU A 476 -16.09 3.24 20.49
C LEU A 476 -17.26 2.54 19.81
N VAL A 477 -18.50 2.91 20.13
CA VAL A 477 -19.68 2.36 19.45
C VAL A 477 -19.70 2.75 17.98
N GLU A 478 -19.33 3.98 17.65
CA GLU A 478 -19.27 4.41 16.25
C GLU A 478 -18.16 3.68 15.47
N ASP A 479 -16.97 3.56 16.07
CA ASP A 479 -15.87 2.78 15.50
C ASP A 479 -16.30 1.32 15.23
N LEU A 480 -16.98 0.69 16.19
CA LEU A 480 -17.45 -0.69 16.05
C LEU A 480 -18.54 -0.84 14.98
N LYS A 481 -19.44 0.13 14.82
CA LYS A 481 -20.42 0.12 13.71
C LYS A 481 -19.74 0.18 12.36
N ASN A 482 -18.78 1.09 12.21
CA ASN A 482 -18.02 1.23 10.98
C ASN A 482 -17.24 -0.05 10.65
N LEU A 483 -16.62 -0.67 11.66
CA LEU A 483 -15.96 -1.95 11.51
C LEU A 483 -16.92 -3.07 11.10
N LEU A 484 -18.11 -3.15 11.70
CA LEU A 484 -19.13 -4.15 11.35
C LEU A 484 -19.76 -3.95 9.96
N ALA A 485 -19.74 -2.72 9.44
CA ALA A 485 -20.15 -2.42 8.07
C ALA A 485 -19.12 -2.91 7.05
N LEU A 486 -17.83 -2.88 7.41
CA LEU A 486 -16.71 -3.25 6.54
C LEU A 486 -16.27 -4.71 6.68
N ARG A 487 -16.48 -5.33 7.85
CA ARG A 487 -16.01 -6.69 8.16
C ARG A 487 -17.10 -7.53 8.81
N PRO A 488 -17.25 -8.81 8.40
CA PRO A 488 -18.30 -9.67 8.95
C PRO A 488 -18.07 -10.02 10.42
N ASN A 489 -16.82 -10.23 10.84
CA ASN A 489 -16.44 -10.62 12.20
C ASN A 489 -15.15 -9.90 12.65
N PRO A 490 -15.18 -8.61 12.98
CA PRO A 490 -13.98 -7.88 13.36
C PRO A 490 -13.40 -8.36 14.69
N VAL A 491 -12.07 -8.36 14.78
CA VAL A 491 -11.32 -8.80 15.96
C VAL A 491 -11.10 -7.64 16.91
N VAL A 492 -11.52 -7.78 18.16
CA VAL A 492 -11.42 -6.74 19.18
C VAL A 492 -10.70 -7.23 20.43
N VAL A 493 -9.89 -6.36 21.04
CA VAL A 493 -9.11 -6.67 22.25
C VAL A 493 -9.27 -5.53 23.25
N PHE A 494 -9.91 -5.77 24.39
CA PHE A 494 -10.08 -4.73 25.41
C PHE A 494 -9.34 -5.08 26.71
N SER A 495 -8.71 -4.09 27.32
CA SER A 495 -7.96 -4.24 28.56
C SER A 495 -8.87 -4.55 29.75
N ALA A 496 -8.39 -5.37 30.68
CA ALA A 496 -8.97 -5.46 32.01
C ALA A 496 -8.62 -4.21 32.86
N GLY A 497 -9.08 -4.18 34.10
CA GLY A 497 -8.72 -3.16 35.09
C GLY A 497 -9.84 -2.16 35.41
N LYS A 498 -9.51 -1.17 36.25
CA LYS A 498 -10.50 -0.25 36.85
C LYS A 498 -10.95 0.87 35.90
N THR A 499 -10.05 1.41 35.07
CA THR A 499 -10.36 2.52 34.17
C THR A 499 -11.52 2.23 33.20
N PRO A 500 -11.63 1.06 32.55
CA PRO A 500 -12.74 0.79 31.63
C PRO A 500 -14.06 0.37 32.30
N VAL A 501 -14.15 0.23 33.63
CA VAL A 501 -15.34 -0.32 34.30
C VAL A 501 -16.62 0.47 33.96
N ARG A 502 -16.57 1.79 34.06
CA ARG A 502 -17.72 2.65 33.74
C ARG A 502 -18.08 2.60 32.25
N LEU A 503 -17.07 2.55 31.37
CA LEU A 503 -17.26 2.35 29.94
C LEU A 503 -18.02 1.04 29.66
N TYR A 504 -17.58 -0.09 30.23
CA TYR A 504 -18.27 -1.38 30.03
C TYR A 504 -19.71 -1.37 30.55
N GLU A 505 -19.96 -0.68 31.66
CA GLU A 505 -21.31 -0.46 32.16
C GLU A 505 -22.19 0.30 31.14
N LEU A 506 -21.65 1.37 30.53
CA LEU A 506 -22.35 2.12 29.48
C LEU A 506 -22.61 1.28 28.22
N LEU A 507 -21.65 0.44 27.82
CA LEU A 507 -21.83 -0.46 26.67
C LEU A 507 -22.98 -1.44 26.89
N ARG A 508 -23.06 -2.07 28.08
CA ARG A 508 -24.12 -3.06 28.39
C ARG A 508 -25.47 -2.46 28.77
N THR A 509 -25.54 -1.18 29.12
CA THR A 509 -26.80 -0.52 29.51
C THR A 509 -27.32 0.39 28.39
N LYS A 510 -26.56 1.42 28.02
CA LYS A 510 -26.96 2.46 27.08
C LYS A 510 -26.83 2.01 25.62
N TYR A 511 -25.77 1.29 25.29
CA TYR A 511 -25.43 0.95 23.90
C TYR A 511 -25.65 -0.52 23.53
N PHE A 512 -26.28 -1.31 24.41
CA PHE A 512 -26.47 -2.75 24.19
C PHE A 512 -27.18 -3.05 22.86
N ARG A 513 -28.19 -2.27 22.50
CA ARG A 513 -28.96 -2.45 21.24
C ARG A 513 -28.34 -1.75 20.03
N SER A 514 -27.25 -1.02 20.22
CA SER A 514 -26.64 -0.20 19.16
C SER A 514 -25.65 -0.96 18.28
N ILE A 515 -25.26 -2.17 18.69
CA ILE A 515 -24.23 -2.99 18.06
C ILE A 515 -24.70 -4.44 18.00
N GLU A 516 -24.40 -5.14 16.91
CA GLU A 516 -24.56 -6.59 16.80
C GLU A 516 -23.38 -7.30 17.49
N TRP A 517 -23.32 -7.24 18.82
CA TRP A 517 -22.15 -7.69 19.61
C TRP A 517 -21.70 -9.12 19.30
N GLN A 518 -22.64 -10.03 19.01
CA GLN A 518 -22.37 -11.43 18.68
C GLN A 518 -21.50 -11.63 17.43
N ARG A 519 -21.38 -10.61 16.56
CA ARG A 519 -20.51 -10.63 15.38
C ARG A 519 -19.07 -10.28 15.70
N LEU A 520 -18.80 -9.58 16.80
CA LEU A 520 -17.42 -9.28 17.20
C LEU A 520 -16.70 -10.55 17.66
N ARG A 521 -15.39 -10.64 17.42
CA ARG A 521 -14.52 -11.68 17.96
C ARG A 521 -13.59 -11.07 18.98
N PHE A 522 -13.85 -11.36 20.25
CA PHE A 522 -13.07 -10.85 21.36
C PHE A 522 -11.86 -11.75 21.65
N PHE A 523 -10.68 -11.16 21.84
CA PHE A 523 -9.51 -11.85 22.39
C PHE A 523 -9.09 -11.14 23.68
N GLN A 524 -8.92 -11.91 24.75
CA GLN A 524 -8.38 -11.39 26.01
C GLN A 524 -6.92 -10.96 25.84
N MET A 525 -6.58 -9.79 26.40
CA MET A 525 -5.25 -9.18 26.33
C MET A 525 -4.24 -9.86 27.26
N ASP A 526 -4.64 -10.12 28.50
CA ASP A 526 -3.74 -10.58 29.57
C ASP A 526 -4.49 -11.34 30.68
N GLU A 527 -3.75 -12.16 31.42
CA GLU A 527 -4.25 -12.92 32.59
C GLU A 527 -3.14 -13.20 33.60
N TYR A 528 -3.47 -13.19 34.90
CA TYR A 528 -2.51 -13.53 35.95
C TYR A 528 -2.18 -15.02 35.95
N VAL A 529 -0.91 -15.35 36.16
CA VAL A 529 -0.49 -16.74 36.39
C VAL A 529 -0.77 -17.10 37.83
N ALA A 530 -1.74 -17.97 38.05
CA ALA A 530 -2.12 -18.45 39.37
C ALA A 530 -1.46 -19.78 39.74
N HIS A 531 -1.16 -19.97 41.02
CA HIS A 531 -0.68 -21.27 41.55
C HIS A 531 -1.75 -22.02 42.34
N ARG A 532 -2.86 -21.37 42.67
CA ARG A 532 -4.01 -21.97 43.37
C ARG A 532 -5.19 -22.06 42.40
N PRO A 533 -5.90 -23.20 42.33
CA PRO A 533 -7.04 -23.36 41.42
C PRO A 533 -8.13 -22.29 41.56
N LYS A 534 -8.36 -21.76 42.78
CA LYS A 534 -9.36 -20.72 43.04
C LYS A 534 -9.02 -19.34 42.45
N ASP A 535 -7.75 -19.12 42.12
CA ASP A 535 -7.24 -17.83 41.64
C ASP A 535 -6.95 -17.86 40.12
N VAL A 536 -7.27 -18.96 39.43
CA VAL A 536 -7.11 -19.08 37.97
C VAL A 536 -8.18 -18.25 37.25
N GLY A 537 -7.79 -17.47 36.25
CA GLY A 537 -8.72 -16.75 35.38
C GLY A 537 -9.36 -15.51 36.04
N ILE A 538 -8.59 -14.71 36.79
CA ILE A 538 -9.12 -13.52 37.48
C ILE A 538 -9.62 -12.48 36.48
N PHE A 539 -8.80 -12.10 35.49
CA PHE A 539 -9.22 -11.15 34.47
C PHE A 539 -10.25 -11.74 33.52
N ARG A 540 -10.18 -13.05 33.26
CA ARG A 540 -11.18 -13.80 32.51
C ARG A 540 -12.53 -13.66 33.17
N LYS A 541 -12.63 -13.87 34.49
CA LYS A 541 -13.88 -13.72 35.23
C LYS A 541 -14.38 -12.28 35.19
N LEU A 542 -13.50 -11.31 35.45
CA LEU A 542 -13.86 -9.89 35.43
C LEU A 542 -14.41 -9.45 34.06
N LEU A 543 -13.72 -9.82 32.98
CA LEU A 543 -14.16 -9.49 31.62
C LEU A 543 -15.42 -10.25 31.22
N SER A 544 -15.58 -11.50 31.68
CA SER A 544 -16.77 -12.30 31.40
C SER A 544 -18.02 -11.63 31.98
N GLU A 545 -17.97 -11.24 33.26
CA GLU A 545 -19.08 -10.60 33.96
C GLU A 545 -19.33 -9.15 33.51
N ALA A 546 -18.27 -8.41 33.17
CA ALA A 546 -18.38 -7.00 32.81
C ALA A 546 -18.81 -6.80 31.34
N LEU A 547 -18.37 -7.67 30.43
CA LEU A 547 -18.42 -7.43 29.00
C LEU A 547 -18.92 -8.65 28.20
N ILE A 548 -18.32 -9.83 28.36
CA ILE A 548 -18.58 -10.96 27.44
C ILE A 548 -20.00 -11.50 27.56
N GLU A 549 -20.41 -11.90 28.76
CA GLU A 549 -21.74 -12.48 28.99
C GLU A 549 -22.87 -11.46 28.80
N PRO A 550 -22.78 -10.22 29.34
CA PRO A 550 -23.85 -9.23 29.15
C PRO A 550 -24.06 -8.81 27.70
N LEU A 551 -23.00 -8.78 26.88
CA LEU A 551 -23.07 -8.39 25.47
C LEU A 551 -23.24 -9.59 24.52
N GLY A 552 -23.02 -10.82 25.00
CA GLY A 552 -23.05 -12.02 24.16
C GLY A 552 -21.89 -12.09 23.15
N LEU A 553 -20.70 -11.63 23.54
CA LEU A 553 -19.52 -11.64 22.67
C LEU A 553 -19.00 -13.07 22.43
N GLN A 554 -18.53 -13.35 21.22
CA GLN A 554 -17.76 -14.56 20.96
C GLN A 554 -16.31 -14.32 21.37
N ALA A 555 -15.83 -15.02 22.40
CA ALA A 555 -14.56 -14.71 23.05
C ALA A 555 -13.57 -15.88 23.09
N ASN A 556 -12.32 -15.55 22.79
CA ASN A 556 -11.15 -16.36 23.09
C ASN A 556 -10.55 -15.81 24.40
N MET A 557 -10.47 -16.65 25.42
CA MET A 557 -10.10 -16.25 26.79
C MET A 557 -8.87 -17.01 27.26
N LEU A 558 -7.97 -16.28 27.92
CA LEU A 558 -6.78 -16.83 28.55
C LEU A 558 -7.12 -17.46 29.90
N THR A 559 -6.28 -18.37 30.36
CA THR A 559 -6.37 -19.06 31.65
C THR A 559 -5.25 -18.64 32.60
N GLY A 560 -4.17 -18.06 32.07
CA GLY A 560 -2.97 -17.75 32.84
C GLY A 560 -2.06 -18.96 33.04
N GLN A 561 -2.29 -20.06 32.30
CA GLN A 561 -1.49 -21.29 32.36
C GLN A 561 -0.98 -21.70 30.98
N GLU A 562 -1.15 -20.84 29.97
CA GLU A 562 -0.75 -21.12 28.60
C GLU A 562 0.75 -21.37 28.50
N ARG A 563 1.11 -22.44 27.81
CA ARG A 563 2.48 -22.71 27.39
C ARG A 563 2.88 -21.78 26.24
N PRO A 564 4.17 -21.53 26.01
CA PRO A 564 4.62 -20.67 24.90
C PRO A 564 4.02 -21.05 23.55
N GLU A 565 3.91 -22.35 23.24
CA GLU A 565 3.27 -22.83 22.01
C GLU A 565 1.77 -22.53 21.93
N GLU A 566 1.07 -22.48 23.05
CA GLU A 566 -0.36 -22.14 23.12
C GLU A 566 -0.57 -20.64 22.93
N LEU A 567 0.32 -19.81 23.48
CA LEU A 567 0.33 -18.37 23.21
C LEU A 567 0.64 -18.07 21.73
N ALA A 568 1.58 -18.79 21.12
CA ALA A 568 1.85 -18.67 19.69
C ALA A 568 0.64 -19.09 18.83
N GLN A 569 -0.08 -20.15 19.24
CA GLN A 569 -1.35 -20.54 18.59
C GLN A 569 -2.43 -19.48 18.77
N TYR A 570 -2.47 -18.82 19.93
CA TYR A 570 -3.40 -17.74 20.23
C TYR A 570 -3.16 -16.52 19.31
N GLU A 571 -1.91 -16.12 19.08
CA GLU A 571 -1.57 -15.11 18.08
C GLU A 571 -1.89 -15.56 16.65
N CYS A 572 -1.57 -16.81 16.28
CA CYS A 572 -1.95 -17.37 14.99
C CYS A 572 -3.47 -17.30 14.75
N ALA A 573 -4.28 -17.51 15.78
CA ALA A 573 -5.74 -17.37 15.70
C ALA A 573 -6.19 -15.92 15.42
N ILE A 574 -5.46 -14.92 15.92
CA ILE A 574 -5.70 -13.51 15.60
C ILE A 574 -5.25 -13.21 14.17
N THR A 575 -4.04 -13.58 13.81
CA THR A 575 -3.43 -13.26 12.50
C THR A 575 -4.17 -13.95 11.35
N SER A 576 -4.60 -15.19 11.51
CA SER A 576 -5.43 -15.91 10.52
C SER A 576 -6.80 -15.27 10.25
N ARG A 577 -7.25 -14.34 11.11
CA ARG A 577 -8.48 -13.55 10.95
C ARG A 577 -8.22 -12.15 10.37
N GLY A 578 -6.98 -11.84 10.00
CA GLY A 578 -6.59 -10.56 9.40
C GLY A 578 -6.08 -9.52 10.40
N GLY A 579 -5.67 -9.96 11.59
CA GLY A 579 -5.11 -9.10 12.65
C GLY A 579 -6.16 -8.54 13.60
N ILE A 580 -5.73 -7.66 14.52
CA ILE A 580 -6.62 -6.95 15.45
C ILE A 580 -7.22 -5.74 14.71
N ASP A 581 -8.54 -5.64 14.69
CA ASP A 581 -9.22 -4.49 14.08
C ASP A 581 -9.30 -3.31 15.07
N LEU A 582 -9.62 -3.57 16.34
CA LEU A 582 -9.64 -2.52 17.38
C LEU A 582 -9.10 -3.00 18.72
N VAL A 583 -8.20 -2.21 19.31
CA VAL A 583 -7.72 -2.42 20.68
C VAL A 583 -8.09 -1.24 21.58
N LEU A 584 -8.58 -1.57 22.79
CA LEU A 584 -8.81 -0.61 23.86
C LEU A 584 -7.81 -0.88 24.99
N HIS A 585 -6.88 0.05 25.19
CA HIS A 585 -5.88 0.00 26.25
C HIS A 585 -6.23 0.89 27.44
N GLY A 586 -5.97 0.38 28.64
CA GLY A 586 -5.60 1.21 29.78
C GLY A 586 -4.08 1.41 29.81
N ILE A 587 -3.63 2.55 30.36
CA ILE A 587 -2.21 2.80 30.62
C ILE A 587 -1.84 2.60 32.10
N GLY A 588 -0.74 1.90 32.35
CA GLY A 588 -0.15 1.73 33.68
C GLY A 588 0.40 3.03 34.28
N GLU A 589 0.58 3.10 35.60
CA GLU A 589 1.24 4.27 36.24
C GLU A 589 2.72 4.42 35.82
N ASN A 590 3.34 3.35 35.33
CA ASN A 590 4.69 3.29 34.78
C ASN A 590 4.70 3.20 33.23
N GLY A 591 3.57 3.45 32.57
CA GLY A 591 3.48 3.43 31.10
C GLY A 591 3.34 2.04 30.47
N HIS A 592 3.08 0.97 31.24
CA HIS A 592 2.80 -0.35 30.67
C HIS A 592 1.48 -0.41 29.88
N LEU A 593 1.39 -1.36 28.95
CA LEU A 593 0.19 -1.74 28.21
C LEU A 593 -0.07 -3.24 28.39
N GLY A 594 -1.21 -3.61 28.96
CA GLY A 594 -1.42 -4.97 29.48
C GLY A 594 -0.34 -5.32 30.52
N PHE A 595 0.27 -6.50 30.43
CA PHE A 595 1.48 -6.79 31.22
C PHE A 595 2.80 -6.51 30.48
N ASN A 596 2.79 -5.75 29.39
CA ASN A 596 4.03 -5.27 28.77
C ASN A 596 4.62 -4.13 29.60
N GLU A 597 5.46 -4.50 30.56
CA GLU A 597 6.10 -3.59 31.52
C GLU A 597 7.30 -2.84 30.94
N PRO A 598 7.79 -1.78 31.61
CA PRO A 598 9.03 -1.11 31.23
C PRO A 598 10.18 -2.08 30.92
N ASN A 599 10.87 -1.82 29.83
CA ASN A 599 11.89 -2.66 29.18
C ASN A 599 11.35 -3.86 28.39
N SER A 600 10.04 -3.92 28.11
CA SER A 600 9.50 -4.84 27.11
C SER A 600 9.91 -4.37 25.70
N PRO A 601 10.56 -5.24 24.89
CA PRO A 601 10.88 -4.91 23.50
C PRO A 601 9.63 -4.57 22.69
N PHE A 602 9.69 -3.61 21.77
CA PHE A 602 8.51 -3.24 20.99
C PHE A 602 8.04 -4.33 20.01
N ASP A 603 8.94 -5.23 19.63
CA ASP A 603 8.69 -6.38 18.76
C ASP A 603 8.42 -7.67 19.56
N CYS A 604 8.24 -7.58 20.89
CA CYS A 604 7.99 -8.75 21.71
C CYS A 604 6.66 -9.45 21.33
N GLU A 605 6.71 -10.77 21.25
CA GLU A 605 5.56 -11.65 21.07
C GLU A 605 4.82 -11.90 22.39
N SER A 606 3.64 -12.52 22.29
CA SER A 606 2.86 -12.99 23.43
C SER A 606 3.68 -13.94 24.31
N ARG A 607 3.72 -13.65 25.63
CA ARG A 607 4.60 -14.37 26.56
C ARG A 607 4.09 -14.32 27.99
N CYS A 608 4.68 -15.18 28.81
CA CYS A 608 4.64 -15.04 30.26
C CYS A 608 5.70 -14.02 30.70
N VAL A 609 5.32 -13.09 31.58
CA VAL A 609 6.17 -12.02 32.09
C VAL A 609 6.15 -12.02 33.62
N GLU A 610 7.27 -11.64 34.22
CA GLU A 610 7.32 -11.27 35.64
C GLU A 610 6.68 -9.89 35.82
N LEU A 611 5.89 -9.73 36.88
CA LEU A 611 5.14 -8.52 37.17
C LEU A 611 5.86 -7.64 38.18
N ALA A 612 6.06 -6.37 37.86
CA ALA A 612 6.53 -5.36 38.78
C ALA A 612 5.55 -5.19 39.94
N LYS A 613 6.10 -4.83 41.10
CA LYS A 613 5.31 -4.61 42.33
C LYS A 613 4.17 -3.59 42.16
N THR A 614 4.31 -2.65 41.21
CA THR A 614 3.28 -1.64 40.88
C THR A 614 2.09 -2.19 40.08
N THR A 615 2.28 -3.33 39.41
CA THR A 615 1.29 -3.99 38.53
C THR A 615 0.60 -5.16 39.27
N GLN A 616 1.14 -5.53 40.43
CA GLN A 616 0.53 -6.47 41.35
C GLN A 616 -0.73 -5.83 41.98
N PRO A 617 -1.86 -6.55 42.07
CA PRO A 617 -3.12 -5.97 42.49
C PRO A 617 -3.09 -5.53 43.96
N ALA A 618 -3.40 -4.25 44.20
CA ALA A 618 -3.57 -3.71 45.54
C ALA A 618 -4.91 -4.20 46.13
N GLY A 619 -4.87 -5.30 46.90
CA GLY A 619 -6.01 -5.73 47.73
C GLY A 619 -6.69 -7.06 47.35
N HIS A 620 -5.99 -8.03 46.78
CA HIS A 620 -6.41 -9.43 47.01
C HIS A 620 -6.26 -9.74 48.49
N ASP A 621 -7.12 -10.62 49.05
CA ASP A 621 -6.92 -11.20 50.37
C ASP A 621 -5.43 -11.53 50.54
N SER A 622 -4.85 -11.10 51.67
CA SER A 622 -3.41 -11.02 51.96
C SER A 622 -2.62 -12.34 51.87
N GLU A 623 -3.22 -13.41 51.35
CA GLU A 623 -2.66 -14.74 51.22
C GLU A 623 -1.85 -14.99 49.94
N TRP A 624 -2.08 -14.25 48.85
CA TRP A 624 -1.35 -14.47 47.59
C TRP A 624 -1.32 -13.24 46.69
N ILE A 625 -0.13 -12.95 46.13
CA ILE A 625 0.11 -11.86 45.18
C ILE A 625 0.68 -12.49 43.90
N PRO A 626 0.05 -12.31 42.72
CA PRO A 626 0.57 -12.83 41.47
C PRO A 626 1.92 -12.18 41.14
N THR A 627 2.93 -12.99 40.88
CA THR A 627 4.26 -12.52 40.47
C THR A 627 4.48 -12.61 38.96
N HIS A 628 3.62 -13.33 38.24
CA HIS A 628 3.70 -13.52 36.80
C HIS A 628 2.33 -13.34 36.14
N GLY A 629 2.34 -13.00 34.86
CA GLY A 629 1.16 -12.87 34.01
C GLY A 629 1.46 -13.31 32.59
N VAL A 630 0.44 -13.78 31.86
CA VAL A 630 0.51 -13.96 30.41
C VAL A 630 -0.10 -12.73 29.74
N THR A 631 0.48 -12.28 28.64
CA THR A 631 0.01 -11.09 27.91
C THR A 631 0.24 -11.23 26.43
N LEU A 632 -0.63 -10.60 25.63
CA LEU A 632 -0.35 -10.30 24.23
C LEU A 632 0.90 -9.42 24.13
N GLY A 633 1.73 -9.70 23.13
CA GLY A 633 2.96 -8.95 22.85
C GLY A 633 2.70 -7.57 22.26
N LEU A 634 3.67 -6.67 22.37
CA LEU A 634 3.57 -5.34 21.74
C LEU A 634 3.58 -5.43 20.21
N SER A 635 4.19 -6.47 19.63
CA SER A 635 4.21 -6.66 18.17
C SER A 635 2.79 -6.75 17.59
N ILE A 636 1.93 -7.58 18.20
CA ILE A 636 0.56 -7.79 17.74
C ILE A 636 -0.38 -6.66 18.20
N LEU A 637 -0.22 -6.15 19.42
CA LEU A 637 -1.04 -5.05 19.95
C LEU A 637 -0.85 -3.75 19.15
N ASN A 638 0.39 -3.42 18.79
CA ASN A 638 0.70 -2.21 18.03
C ASN A 638 0.33 -2.31 16.54
N SER A 639 0.03 -3.53 16.06
CA SER A 639 -0.43 -3.75 14.68
C SER A 639 -1.94 -3.56 14.50
N ALA A 640 -2.68 -3.28 15.59
CA ALA A 640 -4.12 -3.11 15.54
C ALA A 640 -4.53 -1.93 14.65
N ARG A 641 -5.55 -2.09 13.80
CA ARG A 641 -5.95 -1.02 12.85
C ARG A 641 -6.39 0.26 13.56
N HIS A 642 -7.11 0.12 14.66
CA HIS A 642 -7.58 1.23 15.50
C HIS A 642 -7.15 1.03 16.95
N ILE A 643 -6.50 2.04 17.53
CA ILE A 643 -6.04 2.03 18.92
C ILE A 643 -6.78 3.10 19.72
N ARG A 644 -7.35 2.71 20.85
CA ARG A 644 -8.00 3.61 21.81
C ARG A 644 -7.33 3.43 23.16
N VAL A 645 -6.83 4.51 23.75
CA VAL A 645 -6.16 4.49 25.05
C VAL A 645 -6.99 5.32 26.03
N ILE A 646 -7.32 4.78 27.19
CA ILE A 646 -8.04 5.50 28.24
C ILE A 646 -7.16 5.69 29.48
N ALA A 647 -7.12 6.90 30.00
CA ALA A 647 -6.40 7.22 31.24
C ALA A 647 -7.16 8.25 32.07
N SER A 648 -7.30 7.99 33.36
CA SER A 648 -7.99 8.88 34.29
C SER A 648 -7.25 8.98 35.62
N GLY A 649 -7.19 10.19 36.16
CA GLY A 649 -6.64 10.49 37.48
C GLY A 649 -5.15 10.85 37.50
N LEU A 650 -4.75 11.58 38.54
CA LEU A 650 -3.40 12.13 38.73
C LEU A 650 -2.28 11.08 38.75
N LYS A 651 -2.58 9.84 39.17
CA LYS A 651 -1.57 8.77 39.21
C LYS A 651 -1.11 8.35 37.81
N LYS A 652 -1.93 8.55 36.78
CA LYS A 652 -1.59 8.25 35.39
C LYS A 652 -0.81 9.37 34.72
N ARG A 653 -0.70 10.52 35.38
CA ARG A 653 -0.18 11.76 34.80
C ARG A 653 1.20 11.56 34.16
N ALA A 654 2.17 11.09 34.95
CA ALA A 654 3.55 10.93 34.47
C ALA A 654 3.68 9.90 33.33
N ALA A 655 2.90 8.82 33.38
CA ALA A 655 2.90 7.79 32.32
C ALA A 655 2.32 8.32 31.01
N VAL A 656 1.21 9.05 31.08
CA VAL A 656 0.57 9.64 29.91
C VAL A 656 1.46 10.73 29.31
N GLU A 657 2.05 11.60 30.15
CA GLU A 657 3.04 12.60 29.72
C GLU A 657 4.22 11.94 29.00
N ALA A 658 4.79 10.88 29.57
CA ALA A 658 5.89 10.13 28.96
C ALA A 658 5.48 9.40 27.67
N ALA A 659 4.25 8.86 27.60
CA ALA A 659 3.75 8.16 26.42
C ALA A 659 3.47 9.11 25.25
N LEU A 660 3.02 10.34 25.52
CA LEU A 660 2.63 11.32 24.51
C LEU A 660 3.78 12.25 24.10
N LEU A 661 4.53 12.75 25.08
CA LEU A 661 5.53 13.81 24.89
C LEU A 661 6.96 13.32 25.11
N GLY A 662 7.13 12.17 25.76
CA GLY A 662 8.45 11.57 26.00
C GLY A 662 9.03 10.91 24.74
N PRO A 663 10.34 10.61 24.74
CA PRO A 663 10.96 9.90 23.62
C PRO A 663 10.37 8.48 23.50
N ARG A 664 10.17 8.01 22.26
CA ARG A 664 9.79 6.62 21.98
C ARG A 664 10.84 5.65 22.53
N THR A 665 10.51 4.93 23.60
CA THR A 665 11.45 4.09 24.34
C THR A 665 10.78 2.91 25.02
N GLU A 666 11.44 1.75 25.06
CA GLU A 666 10.96 0.54 25.75
C GLU A 666 10.82 0.75 27.27
N LYS A 667 11.46 1.78 27.83
CA LYS A 667 11.25 2.20 29.24
C LYS A 667 9.82 2.71 29.49
N CYS A 668 9.10 3.12 28.44
CA CYS A 668 7.69 3.48 28.47
C CYS A 668 6.97 2.73 27.34
N PRO A 669 6.47 1.51 27.58
CA PRO A 669 5.81 0.68 26.57
C PRO A 669 4.70 1.41 25.80
N ALA A 670 3.92 2.26 26.46
CA ALA A 670 2.89 3.08 25.83
C ALA A 670 3.43 4.09 24.80
N SER A 671 4.70 4.50 24.89
CA SER A 671 5.34 5.32 23.85
C SER A 671 5.50 4.58 22.51
N SER A 672 5.37 3.24 22.49
CA SER A 672 5.38 2.46 21.25
C SER A 672 4.22 2.81 20.31
N LEU A 673 3.14 3.38 20.85
CA LEU A 673 1.96 3.85 20.12
C LEU A 673 2.19 5.16 19.36
N GLN A 674 3.30 5.87 19.62
CA GLN A 674 3.65 7.08 18.90
C GLN A 674 3.87 6.78 17.41
N GLY A 675 3.19 7.55 16.55
CA GLY A 675 3.26 7.38 15.10
C GLY A 675 2.30 6.33 14.52
N HIS A 676 1.45 5.72 15.34
CA HIS A 676 0.38 4.85 14.84
C HIS A 676 -0.67 5.67 14.07
N PRO A 677 -1.09 5.26 12.85
CA PRO A 677 -1.93 6.07 11.96
C PRO A 677 -3.35 6.33 12.50
N ASP A 678 -3.85 5.46 13.37
CA ASP A 678 -5.13 5.67 14.07
C ASP A 678 -5.02 5.26 15.55
N CYS A 679 -4.47 6.16 16.36
CA CYS A 679 -4.39 6.02 17.81
C CYS A 679 -4.98 7.25 18.49
N ARG A 680 -5.93 7.03 19.42
CA ARG A 680 -6.59 8.09 20.19
C ARG A 680 -6.49 7.84 21.69
N PHE A 681 -6.04 8.85 22.41
CA PHE A 681 -6.00 8.93 23.87
C PHE A 681 -7.20 9.72 24.37
N TYR A 682 -7.91 9.13 25.33
CA TYR A 682 -9.00 9.74 26.07
C TYR A 682 -8.54 9.94 27.50
N LEU A 683 -8.44 11.20 27.90
CA LEU A 683 -7.85 11.64 29.15
C LEU A 683 -8.88 12.46 29.93
N ASP A 684 -8.89 12.34 31.25
CA ASP A 684 -9.52 13.37 32.07
C ASP A 684 -8.51 14.46 32.42
N ARG A 685 -8.99 15.63 32.85
CA ARG A 685 -8.12 16.75 33.24
C ARG A 685 -7.02 16.34 34.24
N ALA A 686 -7.33 15.44 35.17
CA ALA A 686 -6.37 14.97 36.16
C ALA A 686 -5.25 14.13 35.52
N ALA A 687 -5.56 13.28 34.56
CA ALA A 687 -4.60 12.48 33.82
C ALA A 687 -3.73 13.31 32.87
N CYS A 688 -4.11 14.55 32.55
CA CYS A 688 -3.36 15.46 31.69
C CYS A 688 -3.00 16.81 32.33
N ALA A 689 -2.91 16.87 33.67
CA ALA A 689 -2.78 18.14 34.41
C ALA A 689 -1.52 18.97 34.10
N TRP A 690 -0.53 18.45 33.35
CA TRP A 690 0.60 19.25 32.84
C TRP A 690 0.20 20.18 31.69
N LEU A 691 -0.92 19.92 30.99
CA LEU A 691 -1.41 20.74 29.89
C LEU A 691 -1.87 22.13 30.35
N GLU A 692 -2.34 22.28 31.60
CA GLU A 692 -2.77 23.59 32.12
C GLU A 692 -1.61 24.58 32.36
N ASN A 693 -0.35 24.11 32.28
CA ASN A 693 0.85 24.94 32.44
C ASN A 693 1.57 25.27 31.11
N LYS A 694 1.03 24.89 29.96
CA LYS A 694 1.58 25.22 28.64
C LYS A 694 0.52 25.96 27.83
N ASN A 695 0.73 27.25 27.61
CA ASN A 695 -0.16 28.15 26.86
C ASN A 695 0.22 28.23 25.36
N ASP A 696 0.81 27.17 24.81
CA ASP A 696 1.28 27.12 23.42
C ASP A 696 0.72 25.90 22.68
#